data_AF-A0A966F817-F1
#
_entry.id   AF-A0A966F817-F1
#
_cell.length_a   1.000
_cell.length_b   1.000
_cell.length_c   1.000
_cell.angle_alpha   90.00
_cell.angle_beta   90.00
_cell.angle_gamma   90.00
#
_symmetry.space_group_name_H-M   'P 1'
#
loop_
_entity.id
_entity.type
_entity.pdbx_description
1 polymer ?
#
loop_
_entity_poly.entity_id
_entity_poly.type
_entity_poly.pdbx_seq_one_letter_code
_entity_poly.pdbx_strand_id
1 'polypeptide(L)'
;MILALLVARYSWTTPLIQEAERALYDLRASVFAPEVEKDENIVLVVYNEDTLKLTGQRSPVDRTILAQALETIDAANPKSIGIDILFTMPQDDDPLLMSAFSNMNTPTYLAYADPKENPEIGFAEHEFLQQFFDTVRSETVKPTNIKLETDSDGVQRRWTPHSPGAPPFMAIALTGPNPKFANNDGAIRYHVPATVDMPVFDKFPIESFADPAIADMLGSFIAGKHVLIGGDFIDRDRFETPVGGLADIKGDDGKMIGLEVHAHMLAQLLNDDLPAPIPTWTLWLGALIVAIYGGLSALIVGNALKVGFMLLGQFAFFLIFPFLLQNIGIDTLSLPAFGWAVGWLLGYASVGSAARTVNSKQRAFAQSALGKYLPKSIANEILKDPEKLALHGEKRKIFAVFTDLEGFTKLTHAIEPEMVATLLNDYLDRLSEVALEYGGTIDKFVGDALVTFWGAPIAYPDDGERAAKAAYALYLAGEEFRKNVPEGVPPIGRTRVGMHYGDAIVGNFGGEGRIQYTALGDAMNTAARLEAANKTLETKVLLSREAMERTGLDWFRPMGRITLRGRSTPVEVFEPVPDWEEKDRAAVTAVIAAHEKGDTGCIPALGVVIKRYGADLGLANLRKRLEKTKNGESYALG
;
A
#
# COMPACT_ATOMS: atom_id res chain seq x y z
N MET A 1 3.74 -11.21 2.60
CA MET A 1 4.72 -11.69 1.59
C MET A 1 4.43 -13.08 1.04
N ILE A 2 4.21 -14.09 1.88
CA ILE A 2 3.84 -15.45 1.38
C ILE A 2 2.62 -15.41 0.46
N LEU A 3 1.56 -14.68 0.85
CA LEU A 3 0.38 -14.51 0.01
C LEU A 3 0.70 -13.89 -1.36
N ALA A 4 1.59 -12.88 -1.40
CA ALA A 4 2.01 -12.25 -2.65
C ALA A 4 2.72 -13.24 -3.58
N LEU A 5 3.59 -14.08 -3.03
CA LEU A 5 4.29 -15.14 -3.77
C LEU A 5 3.30 -16.17 -4.32
N LEU A 6 2.36 -16.63 -3.49
CA LEU A 6 1.37 -17.64 -3.90
C LEU A 6 0.46 -17.10 -5.00
N VAL A 7 -0.05 -15.87 -4.86
CA VAL A 7 -0.87 -15.23 -5.89
C VAL A 7 -0.08 -15.02 -7.19
N ALA A 8 1.19 -14.62 -7.10
CA ALA A 8 2.06 -14.47 -8.27
C ALA A 8 2.36 -15.79 -8.99
N ARG A 9 2.22 -16.94 -8.34
CA ARG A 9 2.48 -18.25 -8.95
C ARG A 9 1.21 -18.96 -9.43
N TYR A 10 0.13 -18.86 -8.68
CA TYR A 10 -1.08 -19.67 -8.84
C TYR A 10 -2.26 -18.87 -9.41
N SER A 11 -2.01 -17.77 -10.12
CA SER A 11 -3.06 -16.95 -10.73
C SER A 11 -3.96 -17.73 -11.69
N TRP A 12 -3.38 -18.65 -12.47
CA TRP A 12 -4.10 -19.55 -13.39
C TRP A 12 -5.04 -20.57 -12.71
N THR A 13 -4.97 -20.71 -11.39
CA THR A 13 -5.87 -21.56 -10.59
C THR A 13 -6.65 -20.77 -9.53
N THR A 14 -6.49 -19.44 -9.50
CA THR A 14 -7.14 -18.58 -8.50
C THR A 14 -8.38 -17.94 -9.11
N PRO A 15 -9.58 -18.12 -8.51
CA PRO A 15 -10.81 -17.49 -9.01
C PRO A 15 -10.67 -15.97 -9.19
N LEU A 16 -11.37 -15.39 -10.17
CA LEU A 16 -11.28 -13.99 -10.62
C LEU A 16 -9.95 -13.59 -11.29
N ILE A 17 -8.81 -14.07 -10.79
CA ILE A 17 -7.49 -13.79 -11.39
C ILE A 17 -7.29 -14.62 -12.66
N GLN A 18 -7.78 -15.86 -12.66
CA GLN A 18 -7.69 -16.77 -13.80
C GLN A 18 -8.35 -16.21 -15.09
N GLU A 19 -9.49 -15.52 -14.98
CA GLU A 19 -10.16 -14.89 -16.12
C GLU A 19 -9.30 -13.79 -16.74
N ALA A 20 -8.65 -12.96 -15.91
CA ALA A 20 -7.75 -11.92 -16.38
C ALA A 20 -6.49 -12.49 -17.06
N GLU A 21 -5.96 -13.61 -16.56
CA GLU A 21 -4.83 -14.30 -17.21
C GLU A 21 -5.21 -14.84 -18.59
N ARG A 22 -6.38 -15.47 -18.69
CA ARG A 22 -6.93 -16.00 -19.96
C ARG A 22 -7.15 -14.90 -20.97
N ALA A 23 -7.84 -13.83 -20.59
CA ALA A 23 -8.08 -12.68 -21.47
C ALA A 23 -6.77 -12.03 -21.94
N LEU A 24 -5.80 -11.87 -21.03
CA LEU A 24 -4.50 -11.31 -21.38
C LEU A 24 -3.71 -12.25 -22.29
N TYR A 25 -3.83 -13.57 -22.12
CA TYR A 25 -3.24 -14.55 -23.04
C TYR A 25 -3.90 -14.50 -24.41
N ASP A 26 -5.24 -14.48 -24.49
CA ASP A 26 -5.96 -14.45 -25.76
C ASP A 26 -5.60 -13.21 -26.59
N LEU A 27 -5.46 -12.06 -25.93
CA LEU A 27 -4.97 -10.84 -26.57
C LEU A 27 -3.55 -11.00 -27.13
N ARG A 28 -2.65 -11.72 -26.43
CA ARG A 28 -1.30 -11.99 -26.97
C ARG A 28 -1.33 -13.00 -28.11
N ALA A 29 -2.09 -14.07 -27.95
CA ALA A 29 -2.19 -15.13 -28.94
C ALA A 29 -2.76 -14.61 -30.26
N SER A 30 -3.76 -13.73 -30.20
CA SER A 30 -4.33 -13.05 -31.37
C SER A 30 -3.40 -12.01 -32.00
N VAL A 31 -2.76 -11.14 -31.19
CA VAL A 31 -1.81 -10.13 -31.71
C VAL A 31 -0.60 -10.76 -32.40
N PHE A 32 -0.17 -11.94 -31.97
CA PHE A 32 0.97 -12.67 -32.54
C PHE A 32 0.56 -13.94 -33.28
N ALA A 33 -0.69 -14.02 -33.73
CA ALA A 33 -1.16 -15.07 -34.63
C ALA A 33 -0.46 -14.91 -35.98
N PRO A 34 0.16 -15.96 -36.55
CA PRO A 34 0.78 -15.87 -37.86
C PRO A 34 -0.27 -15.55 -38.94
N GLU A 35 -0.01 -14.49 -39.72
CA GLU A 35 -0.77 -14.20 -40.93
C GLU A 35 -0.29 -15.09 -42.06
N VAL A 36 -1.20 -15.82 -42.69
CA VAL A 36 -0.91 -16.70 -43.83
C VAL A 36 -1.88 -16.38 -44.97
N GLU A 37 -1.38 -16.36 -46.21
CA GLU A 37 -2.25 -16.20 -47.38
C GLU A 37 -3.18 -17.40 -47.51
N LYS A 38 -2.61 -18.60 -47.42
CA LYS A 38 -3.31 -19.88 -47.53
C LYS A 38 -2.38 -21.03 -47.13
N ASP A 39 -2.90 -22.09 -46.52
CA ASP A 39 -2.16 -23.33 -46.29
C ASP A 39 -2.14 -24.20 -47.56
N GLU A 40 -0.96 -24.61 -48.00
CA GLU A 40 -0.78 -25.41 -49.21
C GLU A 40 -0.79 -26.93 -48.96
N ASN A 41 -0.74 -27.36 -47.70
CA ASN A 41 -0.57 -28.76 -47.32
C ASN A 41 -1.85 -29.43 -46.82
N ILE A 42 -2.88 -28.66 -46.44
CA ILE A 42 -4.09 -29.18 -45.79
C ILE A 42 -5.33 -28.72 -46.55
N VAL A 43 -6.29 -29.63 -46.75
CA VAL A 43 -7.60 -29.35 -47.36
C VAL A 43 -8.70 -29.96 -46.49
N LEU A 44 -9.79 -29.21 -46.30
CA LEU A 44 -10.96 -29.63 -45.55
C LEU A 44 -12.08 -30.04 -46.51
N VAL A 45 -12.67 -31.19 -46.25
CA VAL A 45 -13.84 -31.72 -46.94
C VAL A 45 -14.96 -31.86 -45.92
N VAL A 46 -16.02 -31.07 -46.06
CA VAL A 46 -17.02 -30.90 -44.99
C VAL A 46 -18.40 -31.37 -45.38
N TYR A 47 -19.11 -31.94 -44.40
CA TYR A 47 -20.57 -32.01 -44.42
C TYR A 47 -21.12 -30.66 -43.96
N ASN A 48 -21.53 -29.81 -44.88
CA ASN A 48 -22.12 -28.51 -44.56
C ASN A 48 -23.67 -28.59 -44.56
N GLU A 49 -24.34 -27.49 -44.22
CA GLU A 49 -25.81 -27.44 -44.20
C GLU A 49 -26.48 -27.74 -45.54
N ASP A 50 -25.81 -27.49 -46.66
CA ASP A 50 -26.36 -27.78 -47.99
C ASP A 50 -26.21 -29.27 -48.34
N THR A 51 -25.10 -29.91 -47.96
CA THR A 51 -24.95 -31.38 -47.99
C THR A 51 -26.08 -32.03 -47.20
N LEU A 52 -26.37 -31.52 -45.99
CA LEU A 52 -27.41 -32.07 -45.13
C LEU A 52 -28.81 -31.95 -45.73
N LYS A 53 -29.12 -30.82 -46.38
CA LYS A 53 -30.40 -30.64 -47.08
C LYS A 53 -30.53 -31.60 -48.27
N LEU A 54 -29.41 -31.88 -48.94
CA LEU A 54 -29.36 -32.77 -50.09
C LEU A 54 -29.56 -34.24 -49.70
N THR A 55 -28.93 -34.69 -48.62
CA THR A 55 -29.02 -36.09 -48.14
C THR A 55 -30.23 -36.35 -47.25
N GLY A 56 -30.73 -35.32 -46.56
CA GLY A 56 -31.72 -35.46 -45.50
C GLY A 56 -31.19 -36.12 -44.22
N GLN A 57 -29.87 -36.32 -44.09
CA GLN A 57 -29.24 -37.02 -42.96
C GLN A 57 -28.21 -36.13 -42.24
N ARG A 58 -28.48 -35.74 -40.99
CA ARG A 58 -27.58 -34.91 -40.16
C ARG A 58 -26.70 -35.71 -39.20
N SER A 59 -27.27 -36.69 -38.52
CA SER A 59 -26.54 -37.59 -37.61
C SER A 59 -27.37 -38.87 -37.45
N PRO A 60 -26.84 -40.04 -37.82
CA PRO A 60 -25.54 -40.24 -38.45
C PRO A 60 -25.46 -39.64 -39.88
N VAL A 61 -24.24 -39.36 -40.37
CA VAL A 61 -24.03 -38.78 -41.71
C VAL A 61 -24.23 -39.80 -42.83
N ASP A 62 -24.54 -39.33 -44.03
CA ASP A 62 -24.76 -40.16 -45.21
C ASP A 62 -23.50 -40.97 -45.59
N ARG A 63 -23.66 -42.30 -45.56
CA ARG A 63 -22.58 -43.28 -45.85
C ARG A 63 -22.29 -43.41 -47.34
N THR A 64 -23.31 -43.25 -48.18
CA THR A 64 -23.19 -43.39 -49.64
C THR A 64 -22.34 -42.27 -50.20
N ILE A 65 -22.61 -41.02 -49.82
CA ILE A 65 -21.79 -39.86 -50.21
C ILE A 65 -20.37 -40.01 -49.66
N LEU A 66 -20.19 -40.48 -48.42
CA LEU A 66 -18.84 -40.69 -47.88
C LEU A 66 -18.05 -41.71 -48.69
N ALA A 67 -18.66 -42.85 -49.01
CA ALA A 67 -18.02 -43.92 -49.77
C ALA A 67 -17.59 -43.43 -51.16
N GLN A 68 -18.50 -42.74 -51.88
CA GLN A 68 -18.21 -42.18 -53.20
C GLN A 68 -17.13 -41.10 -53.15
N ALA A 69 -17.19 -40.19 -52.17
CA ALA A 69 -16.18 -39.16 -51.98
C ALA A 69 -14.82 -39.78 -51.65
N LEU A 70 -14.75 -40.83 -50.82
CA LEU A 70 -13.50 -41.51 -50.48
C LEU A 70 -12.85 -42.17 -51.70
N GLU A 71 -13.63 -42.78 -52.60
CA GLU A 71 -13.10 -43.35 -53.85
C GLU A 71 -12.45 -42.26 -54.72
N THR A 72 -13.11 -41.12 -54.91
CA THR A 72 -12.58 -39.97 -55.65
C THR A 72 -11.34 -39.37 -54.97
N ILE A 73 -11.40 -39.19 -53.65
CA ILE A 73 -10.31 -38.62 -52.86
C ILE A 73 -9.09 -39.53 -52.90
N ASP A 74 -9.25 -40.85 -52.73
CA ASP A 74 -8.13 -41.82 -52.81
C ASP A 74 -7.49 -41.83 -54.19
N ALA A 75 -8.30 -41.77 -55.26
CA ALA A 75 -7.82 -41.74 -56.63
C ALA A 75 -6.94 -40.50 -56.93
N ALA A 76 -7.17 -39.39 -56.24
CA ALA A 76 -6.35 -38.18 -56.36
C ALA A 76 -4.98 -38.28 -55.67
N ASN A 77 -4.69 -39.38 -54.97
CA ASN A 77 -3.44 -39.65 -54.26
C ASN A 77 -3.02 -38.53 -53.26
N PRO A 78 -3.87 -38.22 -52.26
CA PRO A 78 -3.49 -37.36 -51.15
C PRO A 78 -2.42 -38.04 -50.30
N LYS A 79 -1.75 -37.25 -49.46
CA LYS A 79 -0.68 -37.74 -48.59
C LYS A 79 -1.21 -38.57 -47.43
N SER A 80 -2.32 -38.15 -46.83
CA SER A 80 -3.10 -38.93 -45.87
C SER A 80 -4.51 -38.33 -45.70
N ILE A 81 -5.43 -39.14 -45.21
CA ILE A 81 -6.83 -38.78 -45.00
C ILE A 81 -7.16 -38.93 -43.51
N GLY A 82 -7.71 -37.90 -42.88
CA GLY A 82 -8.22 -37.93 -41.51
C GLY A 82 -9.73 -37.76 -41.52
N ILE A 83 -10.46 -38.61 -40.80
CA ILE A 83 -11.92 -38.59 -40.77
C ILE A 83 -12.38 -38.33 -39.33
N ASP A 84 -12.90 -37.13 -39.11
CA ASP A 84 -13.44 -36.61 -37.85
C ASP A 84 -14.95 -36.94 -37.72
N ILE A 85 -15.28 -38.22 -37.87
CA ILE A 85 -16.67 -38.72 -37.84
C ILE A 85 -16.70 -40.05 -37.08
N LEU A 86 -17.45 -40.09 -35.98
CA LEU A 86 -17.66 -41.31 -35.21
C LEU A 86 -18.81 -42.14 -35.79
N PHE A 87 -18.54 -43.41 -36.06
CA PHE A 87 -19.54 -44.36 -36.55
C PHE A 87 -20.11 -45.18 -35.39
N THR A 88 -21.08 -44.61 -34.68
CA THR A 88 -21.65 -45.17 -33.45
C THR A 88 -22.99 -45.88 -33.64
N MET A 89 -23.59 -45.78 -34.83
CA MET A 89 -24.90 -46.37 -35.14
C MET A 89 -24.88 -47.03 -36.52
N PRO A 90 -25.56 -48.17 -36.71
CA PRO A 90 -25.66 -48.87 -37.98
C PRO A 90 -26.50 -48.11 -39.00
N GLN A 91 -26.16 -48.25 -40.27
CA GLN A 91 -26.94 -47.81 -41.42
C GLN A 91 -27.00 -48.87 -42.52
N ASP A 92 -28.05 -48.84 -43.33
CA ASP A 92 -28.26 -49.78 -44.43
C ASP A 92 -27.11 -49.74 -45.47
N ASP A 93 -26.47 -48.58 -45.60
CA ASP A 93 -25.41 -48.29 -46.56
C ASP A 93 -24.00 -48.57 -46.02
N ASP A 94 -23.86 -49.04 -44.77
CA ASP A 94 -22.55 -49.37 -44.17
C ASP A 94 -21.70 -50.35 -45.02
N PRO A 95 -22.27 -51.38 -45.70
CA PRO A 95 -21.49 -52.26 -46.57
C PRO A 95 -20.75 -51.53 -47.71
N LEU A 96 -21.33 -50.45 -48.26
CA LEU A 96 -20.69 -49.65 -49.30
C LEU A 96 -19.47 -48.91 -48.72
N LEU A 97 -19.64 -48.28 -47.56
CA LEU A 97 -18.55 -47.57 -46.89
C LEU A 97 -17.42 -48.52 -46.45
N MET A 98 -17.77 -49.70 -45.92
CA MET A 98 -16.78 -50.73 -45.56
C MET A 98 -15.98 -51.22 -46.79
N SER A 99 -16.65 -51.35 -47.94
CA SER A 99 -15.98 -51.70 -49.21
C SER A 99 -15.02 -50.59 -49.65
N ALA A 100 -15.42 -49.32 -49.54
CA ALA A 100 -14.54 -48.18 -49.84
C ALA A 100 -13.29 -48.21 -48.96
N PHE A 101 -13.44 -48.37 -47.64
CA PHE A 101 -12.30 -48.46 -46.71
C PHE A 101 -11.35 -49.63 -47.02
N SER A 102 -11.90 -50.78 -47.41
CA SER A 102 -11.11 -51.97 -47.76
C SER A 102 -10.24 -51.76 -48.99
N ASN A 103 -10.64 -50.83 -49.87
CA ASN A 103 -9.96 -50.53 -51.14
C ASN A 103 -9.01 -49.32 -51.07
N MET A 104 -8.89 -48.67 -49.90
CA MET A 104 -8.08 -47.46 -49.72
C MET A 104 -6.58 -47.74 -49.90
N ASN A 105 -5.94 -46.97 -50.78
CA ASN A 105 -4.48 -46.99 -50.97
C ASN A 105 -3.79 -45.93 -50.09
N THR A 106 -4.47 -44.82 -49.83
CA THR A 106 -3.96 -43.72 -49.02
C THR A 106 -4.07 -44.04 -47.52
N PRO A 107 -3.03 -43.74 -46.72
CA PRO A 107 -3.13 -43.82 -45.26
C PRO A 107 -4.31 -43.01 -44.73
N THR A 108 -5.28 -43.70 -44.15
CA THR A 108 -6.56 -43.17 -43.70
C THR A 108 -6.71 -43.38 -42.19
N TYR A 109 -7.06 -42.32 -41.47
CA TYR A 109 -7.15 -42.30 -40.02
C TYR A 109 -8.56 -41.97 -39.59
N LEU A 110 -9.23 -42.94 -38.98
CA LEU A 110 -10.63 -42.85 -38.60
C LEU A 110 -10.77 -42.51 -37.13
N ALA A 111 -11.64 -41.53 -36.82
CA ALA A 111 -12.02 -41.17 -35.47
C ALA A 111 -12.41 -42.39 -34.64
N TYR A 112 -11.78 -42.52 -33.47
CA TYR A 112 -12.04 -43.56 -32.50
C TYR A 112 -12.08 -42.94 -31.11
N ALA A 113 -13.07 -43.36 -30.32
CA ALA A 113 -13.31 -42.80 -29.00
C ALA A 113 -13.45 -43.93 -27.96
N ASP A 114 -12.58 -43.90 -26.94
CA ASP A 114 -12.64 -44.81 -25.79
C ASP A 114 -13.67 -44.28 -24.78
N PRO A 115 -14.59 -45.11 -24.24
CA PRO A 115 -15.58 -44.72 -23.23
C PRO A 115 -14.97 -44.18 -21.94
N LYS A 116 -13.71 -44.54 -21.63
CA LYS A 116 -12.99 -43.98 -20.47
C LYS A 116 -12.70 -42.50 -20.64
N GLU A 117 -12.50 -42.06 -21.87
CA GLU A 117 -12.17 -40.68 -22.21
C GLU A 117 -13.41 -39.89 -22.65
N ASN A 118 -14.43 -40.58 -23.18
CA ASN A 118 -15.63 -39.99 -23.77
C ASN A 118 -16.87 -40.59 -23.09
N PRO A 119 -17.19 -40.17 -21.84
CA PRO A 119 -18.28 -40.74 -21.06
C PRO A 119 -19.67 -40.52 -21.68
N GLU A 120 -19.78 -39.61 -22.65
CA GLU A 120 -20.97 -39.36 -23.46
C GLU A 120 -21.31 -40.50 -24.43
N ILE A 121 -20.35 -41.39 -24.74
CA ILE A 121 -20.57 -42.53 -25.64
C ILE A 121 -21.16 -43.69 -24.85
N GLY A 122 -22.36 -44.13 -25.24
CA GLY A 122 -23.04 -45.26 -24.61
C GLY A 122 -22.35 -46.61 -24.89
N PHE A 123 -22.64 -47.63 -24.06
CA PHE A 123 -22.07 -48.97 -24.23
C PHE A 123 -22.35 -49.56 -25.62
N ALA A 124 -23.60 -49.47 -26.10
CA ALA A 124 -24.00 -50.00 -27.41
C ALA A 124 -23.36 -49.24 -28.59
N GLU A 125 -23.21 -47.92 -28.44
CA GLU A 125 -22.54 -47.06 -29.43
C GLU A 125 -21.06 -47.40 -29.56
N HIS A 126 -20.40 -47.63 -28.43
CA HIS A 126 -19.01 -48.07 -28.41
C HIS A 126 -18.84 -49.49 -28.95
N GLU A 127 -19.73 -50.42 -28.61
CA GLU A 127 -19.70 -51.78 -29.13
C GLU A 127 -19.82 -51.79 -30.66
N PHE A 128 -20.74 -50.99 -31.21
CA PHE A 128 -20.86 -50.84 -32.65
C PHE A 128 -19.63 -50.17 -33.28
N LEU A 129 -19.12 -49.08 -32.69
CA LEU A 129 -17.91 -48.39 -33.15
C LEU A 129 -16.71 -49.35 -33.21
N GLN A 130 -16.55 -50.20 -32.18
CA GLN A 130 -15.50 -51.20 -32.14
C GLN A 130 -15.68 -52.26 -33.23
N GLN A 131 -16.87 -52.81 -33.41
CA GLN A 131 -17.17 -53.79 -34.46
C GLN A 131 -16.96 -53.22 -35.87
N PHE A 132 -17.42 -51.97 -36.10
CA PHE A 132 -17.21 -51.25 -37.35
C PHE A 132 -15.72 -51.11 -37.62
N PHE A 133 -14.96 -50.63 -36.62
CA PHE A 133 -13.52 -50.42 -36.76
C PHE A 133 -12.77 -51.73 -37.01
N ASP A 134 -13.07 -52.80 -36.27
CA ASP A 134 -12.45 -54.12 -36.44
C ASP A 134 -12.69 -54.71 -37.84
N THR A 135 -13.79 -54.32 -38.50
CA THR A 135 -14.13 -54.75 -39.86
C THR A 135 -13.32 -54.01 -40.93
N VAL A 136 -13.09 -52.70 -40.76
CA VAL A 136 -12.44 -51.85 -41.77
C VAL A 136 -10.94 -51.65 -41.55
N ARG A 137 -10.42 -52.03 -40.38
CA ARG A 137 -9.02 -51.85 -40.02
C ARG A 137 -8.09 -52.61 -40.98
N SER A 138 -7.09 -51.92 -41.50
CA SER A 138 -6.10 -52.47 -42.42
C SER A 138 -4.70 -51.87 -42.17
N GLU A 139 -3.73 -52.15 -43.05
CA GLU A 139 -2.43 -51.46 -43.01
C GLU A 139 -2.55 -49.95 -43.34
N THR A 140 -3.54 -49.59 -44.16
CA THR A 140 -3.82 -48.21 -44.59
C THR A 140 -4.85 -47.52 -43.70
N VAL A 141 -5.83 -48.25 -43.14
CA VAL A 141 -6.89 -47.70 -42.29
C VAL A 141 -6.59 -47.94 -40.80
N LYS A 142 -6.33 -46.86 -40.06
CA LYS A 142 -5.91 -46.88 -38.64
C LYS A 142 -6.80 -45.98 -37.77
N PRO A 143 -6.85 -46.19 -36.44
CA PRO A 143 -7.66 -45.35 -35.57
C PRO A 143 -6.91 -44.06 -35.22
N THR A 144 -7.65 -43.00 -34.92
CA THR A 144 -7.11 -41.76 -34.38
C THR A 144 -8.01 -41.13 -33.33
N ASN A 145 -7.41 -40.44 -32.36
CA ASN A 145 -8.14 -39.68 -31.35
C ASN A 145 -8.44 -38.27 -31.89
N ILE A 146 -9.71 -37.88 -31.82
CA ILE A 146 -10.23 -36.59 -32.29
C ILE A 146 -10.75 -35.70 -31.15
N LYS A 147 -10.60 -36.13 -29.88
CA LYS A 147 -11.16 -35.43 -28.73
C LYS A 147 -10.51 -34.06 -28.54
N LEU A 148 -11.32 -33.01 -28.61
CA LEU A 148 -10.91 -31.64 -28.30
C LEU A 148 -11.39 -31.29 -26.89
N GLU A 149 -10.45 -30.89 -26.03
CA GLU A 149 -10.75 -30.45 -24.67
C GLU A 149 -10.53 -28.94 -24.54
N THR A 150 -11.60 -28.21 -24.20
CA THR A 150 -11.53 -26.77 -23.97
C THR A 150 -11.06 -26.45 -22.55
N ASP A 151 -10.56 -25.24 -22.36
CA ASP A 151 -10.44 -24.69 -21.01
C ASP A 151 -11.83 -24.54 -20.35
N SER A 152 -11.85 -24.26 -19.04
CA SER A 152 -13.12 -24.20 -18.28
C SER A 152 -14.06 -23.05 -18.69
N ASP A 153 -13.61 -22.13 -19.54
CA ASP A 153 -14.40 -21.07 -20.16
C ASP A 153 -14.87 -21.41 -21.58
N GLY A 154 -14.62 -22.64 -22.07
CA GLY A 154 -15.07 -23.10 -23.39
C GLY A 154 -14.14 -22.72 -24.54
N VAL A 155 -12.99 -22.10 -24.27
CA VAL A 155 -12.02 -21.69 -25.30
C VAL A 155 -10.96 -22.78 -25.50
N GLN A 156 -10.67 -23.11 -26.76
CA GLN A 156 -9.67 -24.10 -27.16
C GLN A 156 -8.29 -23.44 -27.28
N ARG A 157 -7.51 -23.43 -26.19
CA ARG A 157 -6.17 -22.79 -26.17
C ARG A 157 -5.00 -23.75 -26.33
N ARG A 158 -5.19 -25.00 -25.90
CA ARG A 158 -4.12 -25.98 -25.71
C ARG A 158 -4.34 -27.25 -26.51
N TRP A 159 -3.26 -27.96 -26.78
CA TRP A 159 -3.32 -29.33 -27.29
C TRP A 159 -4.00 -30.25 -26.26
N THR A 160 -4.84 -31.18 -26.72
CA THR A 160 -5.45 -32.20 -25.84
C THR A 160 -4.37 -33.16 -25.34
N PRO A 161 -4.23 -33.36 -24.02
CA PRO A 161 -3.25 -34.31 -23.48
C PRO A 161 -3.48 -35.73 -24.00
N HIS A 162 -2.41 -36.41 -24.41
CA HIS A 162 -2.50 -37.80 -24.86
C HIS A 162 -2.67 -38.77 -23.69
N SER A 163 -3.74 -39.55 -23.72
CA SER A 163 -4.02 -40.60 -22.74
C SER A 163 -3.26 -41.89 -23.06
N PRO A 164 -2.61 -42.54 -22.06
CA PRO A 164 -1.89 -43.79 -22.28
C PRO A 164 -2.79 -44.91 -22.83
N GLY A 165 -2.47 -45.41 -24.02
CA GLY A 165 -3.19 -46.51 -24.67
C GLY A 165 -4.28 -46.07 -25.65
N ALA A 166 -4.58 -44.77 -25.73
CA ALA A 166 -5.44 -44.21 -26.77
C ALA A 166 -4.73 -44.22 -28.14
N PRO A 167 -5.48 -44.19 -29.25
CA PRO A 167 -4.91 -43.92 -30.57
C PRO A 167 -4.17 -42.57 -30.60
N PRO A 168 -3.17 -42.39 -31.49
CA PRO A 168 -2.53 -41.10 -31.68
C PRO A 168 -3.55 -40.01 -32.05
N PHE A 169 -3.34 -38.79 -31.56
CA PHE A 169 -4.16 -37.63 -31.91
C PHE A 169 -4.07 -37.35 -33.41
N MET A 170 -5.16 -36.88 -34.04
CA MET A 170 -5.30 -36.81 -35.51
C MET A 170 -4.13 -36.14 -36.24
N ALA A 171 -3.67 -34.98 -35.76
CA ALA A 171 -2.52 -34.29 -36.35
C ALA A 171 -1.23 -35.14 -36.37
N ILE A 172 -1.00 -35.92 -35.31
CA ILE A 172 0.17 -36.82 -35.17
C ILE A 172 -0.05 -38.09 -36.01
N ALA A 173 -1.27 -38.61 -36.04
CA ALA A 173 -1.60 -39.79 -36.83
C ALA A 173 -1.32 -39.56 -38.33
N LEU A 174 -1.75 -38.41 -38.86
CA LEU A 174 -1.64 -38.05 -40.28
C LEU A 174 -0.22 -37.89 -40.81
N THR A 175 0.73 -37.56 -39.92
CA THR A 175 2.14 -37.29 -40.28
C THR A 175 3.10 -38.36 -39.78
N GLY A 176 2.68 -39.16 -38.81
CA GLY A 176 3.49 -40.16 -38.13
C GLY A 176 4.05 -39.69 -36.78
N PRO A 177 4.68 -40.59 -36.01
CA PRO A 177 5.16 -40.27 -34.67
C PRO A 177 6.18 -39.13 -34.67
N ASN A 178 5.88 -38.04 -33.96
CA ASN A 178 6.79 -36.92 -33.74
C ASN A 178 7.10 -36.78 -32.24
N PRO A 179 8.33 -37.09 -31.78
CA PRO A 179 8.69 -37.02 -30.36
C PRO A 179 8.47 -35.65 -29.70
N LYS A 180 8.53 -34.56 -30.47
CA LYS A 180 8.29 -33.20 -29.96
C LYS A 180 6.82 -32.95 -29.63
N PHE A 181 5.92 -33.48 -30.46
CA PHE A 181 4.47 -33.27 -30.33
C PHE A 181 3.75 -34.41 -29.59
N ALA A 182 4.39 -35.56 -29.43
CA ALA A 182 3.79 -36.77 -28.84
C ALA A 182 3.12 -36.55 -27.47
N ASN A 183 3.70 -35.66 -26.64
CA ASN A 183 3.19 -35.31 -25.31
C ASN A 183 2.99 -33.79 -25.17
N ASN A 184 2.75 -33.07 -26.27
CA ASN A 184 2.55 -31.63 -26.20
C ASN A 184 1.18 -31.31 -25.58
N ASP A 185 1.18 -30.52 -24.52
CA ASP A 185 0.00 -29.95 -23.86
C ASP A 185 0.03 -28.40 -23.88
N GLY A 186 0.94 -27.82 -24.69
CA GLY A 186 1.13 -26.38 -24.84
C GLY A 186 0.11 -25.71 -25.76
N ALA A 187 0.36 -24.44 -26.05
CA ALA A 187 -0.51 -23.60 -26.87
C ALA A 187 -0.71 -24.11 -28.31
N ILE A 188 -1.96 -24.04 -28.80
CA ILE A 188 -2.28 -24.17 -30.23
C ILE A 188 -1.92 -22.86 -30.94
N ARG A 189 -1.24 -22.98 -32.09
CA ARG A 189 -0.87 -21.84 -32.94
C ARG A 189 -1.91 -21.66 -34.04
N TYR A 190 -2.90 -20.80 -33.78
CA TYR A 190 -3.90 -20.42 -34.77
C TYR A 190 -3.30 -19.45 -35.77
N HIS A 191 -3.48 -19.75 -37.05
CA HIS A 191 -3.16 -18.83 -38.14
C HIS A 191 -4.38 -17.98 -38.45
N VAL A 192 -4.14 -16.75 -38.89
CA VAL A 192 -5.19 -15.83 -39.35
C VAL A 192 -4.98 -15.54 -40.84
N PRO A 193 -6.05 -15.33 -41.61
CA PRO A 193 -5.93 -15.08 -43.03
C PRO A 193 -5.32 -13.70 -43.30
N ALA A 194 -4.32 -13.62 -44.17
CA ALA A 194 -3.70 -12.35 -44.58
C ALA A 194 -4.67 -11.47 -45.41
N THR A 195 -5.68 -12.09 -46.04
CA THR A 195 -6.74 -11.42 -46.80
C THR A 195 -8.10 -11.90 -46.31
N VAL A 196 -8.99 -10.98 -45.96
CA VAL A 196 -10.32 -11.28 -45.35
C VAL A 196 -11.16 -12.27 -46.17
N ASP A 197 -11.04 -12.25 -47.51
CA ASP A 197 -11.83 -13.09 -48.41
C ASP A 197 -11.17 -14.44 -48.76
N MET A 198 -10.00 -14.74 -48.21
CA MET A 198 -9.31 -16.02 -48.41
C MET A 198 -9.16 -16.77 -47.08
N PRO A 199 -9.86 -17.89 -46.87
CA PRO A 199 -9.70 -18.67 -45.64
C PRO A 199 -8.30 -19.30 -45.57
N VAL A 200 -7.82 -19.56 -44.35
CA VAL A 200 -6.52 -20.21 -44.12
C VAL A 200 -6.47 -21.58 -44.79
N PHE A 201 -7.55 -22.36 -44.68
CA PHE A 201 -7.66 -23.69 -45.29
C PHE A 201 -8.74 -23.70 -46.36
N ASP A 202 -8.48 -24.36 -47.49
CA ASP A 202 -9.53 -24.65 -48.47
C ASP A 202 -10.58 -25.56 -47.85
N LYS A 203 -11.85 -25.19 -48.02
CA LYS A 203 -13.01 -25.96 -47.54
C LYS A 203 -13.92 -26.28 -48.72
N PHE A 204 -14.14 -27.57 -48.96
CA PHE A 204 -14.99 -28.07 -50.03
C PHE A 204 -16.16 -28.90 -49.48
N PRO A 205 -17.39 -28.74 -50.00
CA PRO A 205 -18.50 -29.62 -49.65
C PRO A 205 -18.25 -31.07 -50.11
N ILE A 206 -18.54 -32.05 -49.26
CA ILE A 206 -18.23 -33.46 -49.53
C ILE A 206 -18.96 -34.02 -50.75
N GLU A 207 -20.19 -33.57 -51.02
CA GLU A 207 -20.95 -33.97 -52.21
C GLU A 207 -20.24 -33.60 -53.52
N SER A 208 -19.35 -32.60 -53.48
CA SER A 208 -18.55 -32.21 -54.65
C SER A 208 -17.56 -33.30 -55.07
N PHE A 209 -17.07 -34.11 -54.11
CA PHE A 209 -16.20 -35.25 -54.40
C PHE A 209 -16.98 -36.52 -54.74
N ALA A 210 -18.27 -36.57 -54.43
CA ALA A 210 -19.15 -37.65 -54.84
C ALA A 210 -19.67 -37.46 -56.29
N ASP A 211 -19.59 -36.25 -56.86
CA ASP A 211 -19.97 -35.96 -58.24
C ASP A 211 -18.82 -36.28 -59.24
N PRO A 212 -18.96 -37.31 -60.09
CA PRO A 212 -17.93 -37.67 -61.07
C PRO A 212 -17.63 -36.55 -62.09
N ALA A 213 -18.54 -35.61 -62.30
CA ALA A 213 -18.38 -34.55 -63.30
C ALA A 213 -17.31 -33.52 -62.92
N ILE A 214 -17.04 -33.34 -61.62
CA ILE A 214 -16.08 -32.37 -61.08
C ILE A 214 -14.94 -33.02 -60.29
N ALA A 215 -15.00 -34.34 -60.09
CA ALA A 215 -13.98 -35.15 -59.43
C ALA A 215 -12.54 -34.89 -59.92
N ASP A 216 -12.31 -34.91 -61.24
CA ASP A 216 -10.97 -34.69 -61.83
C ASP A 216 -10.43 -33.28 -61.55
N MET A 217 -11.31 -32.27 -61.59
CA MET A 217 -10.94 -30.89 -61.29
C MET A 217 -10.53 -30.76 -59.82
N LEU A 218 -11.34 -31.30 -58.91
CA LEU A 218 -11.10 -31.23 -57.47
C LEU A 218 -9.90 -32.07 -57.03
N GLY A 219 -9.62 -33.18 -57.72
CA GLY A 219 -8.43 -34.01 -57.48
C GLY A 219 -7.13 -33.21 -57.50
N SER A 220 -7.02 -32.21 -58.38
CA SER A 220 -5.85 -31.32 -58.46
C SER A 220 -5.65 -30.45 -57.21
N PHE A 221 -6.71 -30.17 -56.44
CA PHE A 221 -6.64 -29.36 -55.22
C PHE A 221 -6.18 -30.17 -54.00
N ILE A 222 -6.38 -31.49 -54.01
CA ILE A 222 -6.09 -32.40 -52.89
C ILE A 222 -4.87 -33.30 -53.12
N ALA A 223 -4.41 -33.46 -54.36
CA ALA A 223 -3.27 -34.30 -54.69
C ALA A 223 -2.02 -33.90 -53.89
N GLY A 224 -1.40 -34.89 -53.22
CA GLY A 224 -0.20 -34.67 -52.39
C GLY A 224 -0.42 -33.92 -51.06
N LYS A 225 -1.67 -33.57 -50.71
CA LYS A 225 -2.02 -32.85 -49.48
C LYS A 225 -2.63 -33.77 -48.42
N HIS A 226 -2.71 -33.29 -47.19
CA HIS A 226 -3.45 -33.92 -46.11
C HIS A 226 -4.93 -33.51 -46.22
N VAL A 227 -5.84 -34.49 -46.29
CA VAL A 227 -7.28 -34.26 -46.42
C VAL A 227 -7.95 -34.55 -45.09
N LEU A 228 -8.70 -33.59 -44.56
CA LEU A 228 -9.49 -33.76 -43.34
C LEU A 228 -10.98 -33.77 -43.71
N ILE A 229 -11.71 -34.81 -43.30
CA ILE A 229 -13.13 -35.00 -43.58
C ILE A 229 -13.91 -34.90 -42.27
N GLY A 230 -14.91 -34.02 -42.18
CA GLY A 230 -15.68 -33.85 -40.94
C GLY A 230 -16.96 -33.04 -41.12
N GLY A 231 -17.65 -32.75 -40.01
CA GLY A 231 -18.86 -31.94 -40.01
C GLY A 231 -18.58 -30.44 -39.90
N ASP A 232 -19.29 -29.62 -40.69
CA ASP A 232 -19.44 -28.18 -40.47
C ASP A 232 -20.89 -27.91 -40.10
N PHE A 233 -21.22 -28.17 -38.84
CA PHE A 233 -22.58 -28.03 -38.30
C PHE A 233 -22.66 -26.79 -37.42
N ILE A 234 -23.75 -26.02 -37.53
CA ILE A 234 -23.93 -24.78 -36.76
C ILE A 234 -24.09 -25.06 -35.26
N ASP A 235 -24.75 -26.17 -34.91
CA ASP A 235 -25.14 -26.46 -33.51
C ASP A 235 -24.22 -27.46 -32.79
N ARG A 236 -23.16 -27.96 -33.46
CA ARG A 236 -22.33 -29.05 -32.95
C ARG A 236 -20.87 -28.85 -33.33
N ASP A 237 -19.97 -29.14 -32.39
CA ASP A 237 -18.52 -29.20 -32.61
C ASP A 237 -17.89 -27.87 -33.07
N ARG A 238 -18.35 -26.76 -32.48
CA ARG A 238 -17.80 -25.42 -32.67
C ARG A 238 -17.17 -24.89 -31.39
N PHE A 239 -15.97 -24.35 -31.50
CA PHE A 239 -15.14 -23.94 -30.38
C PHE A 239 -14.82 -22.45 -30.44
N GLU A 240 -14.77 -21.81 -29.28
CA GLU A 240 -14.15 -20.49 -29.15
C GLU A 240 -12.63 -20.65 -29.20
N THR A 241 -11.94 -19.74 -29.87
CA THR A 241 -10.47 -19.76 -29.97
C THR A 241 -9.90 -18.38 -29.61
N PRO A 242 -8.63 -18.29 -29.21
CA PRO A 242 -7.99 -17.02 -28.89
C PRO A 242 -8.04 -15.96 -30.02
N VAL A 243 -8.19 -16.40 -31.28
CA VAL A 243 -8.25 -15.52 -32.46
C VAL A 243 -9.67 -15.14 -32.86
N GLY A 244 -10.71 -15.82 -32.34
CA GLY A 244 -12.11 -15.57 -32.75
C GLY A 244 -12.63 -14.16 -32.45
N GLY A 245 -11.99 -13.42 -31.54
CA GLY A 245 -12.36 -12.03 -31.20
C GLY A 245 -11.63 -10.93 -31.99
N LEU A 246 -10.58 -11.27 -32.75
CA LEU A 246 -9.76 -10.33 -33.51
C LEU A 246 -9.76 -10.74 -34.98
N ALA A 247 -10.37 -9.87 -35.77
CA ALA A 247 -10.75 -10.06 -37.16
C ALA A 247 -12.05 -10.84 -37.35
N ASP A 248 -12.80 -10.31 -38.30
CA ASP A 248 -14.03 -10.77 -38.91
C ASP A 248 -13.77 -12.11 -39.64
N ILE A 249 -13.32 -13.15 -38.91
CA ILE A 249 -13.20 -14.54 -39.39
C ILE A 249 -14.62 -15.07 -39.49
N LYS A 250 -15.27 -14.78 -40.63
CA LYS A 250 -16.67 -15.06 -40.96
C LYS A 250 -17.01 -16.55 -40.88
N GLY A 251 -17.36 -17.01 -39.68
CA GLY A 251 -18.49 -17.92 -39.45
C GLY A 251 -19.63 -17.11 -38.83
N ASP A 252 -20.89 -17.47 -39.09
CA ASP A 252 -22.10 -16.72 -38.65
C ASP A 252 -22.18 -16.47 -37.10
N ASP A 253 -21.30 -17.08 -36.31
CA ASP A 253 -21.25 -17.02 -34.83
C ASP A 253 -19.85 -16.74 -34.22
N GLY A 254 -18.80 -16.51 -35.03
CA GLY A 254 -17.44 -16.23 -34.54
C GLY A 254 -16.71 -17.42 -33.91
N LYS A 255 -17.18 -18.66 -34.15
CA LYS A 255 -16.58 -19.90 -33.64
C LYS A 255 -15.94 -20.71 -34.76
N MET A 256 -14.94 -21.51 -34.40
CA MET A 256 -14.20 -22.38 -35.31
C MET A 256 -14.73 -23.82 -35.21
N ILE A 257 -14.92 -24.51 -36.34
CA ILE A 257 -15.33 -25.92 -36.33
C ILE A 257 -14.18 -26.81 -35.82
N GLY A 258 -14.50 -27.93 -35.17
CA GLY A 258 -13.50 -28.88 -34.65
C GLY A 258 -12.49 -29.33 -35.70
N LEU A 259 -12.96 -29.56 -36.93
CA LEU A 259 -12.11 -29.91 -38.07
C LEU A 259 -11.03 -28.85 -38.38
N GLU A 260 -11.35 -27.56 -38.25
CA GLU A 260 -10.41 -26.45 -38.45
C GLU A 260 -9.40 -26.35 -37.30
N VAL A 261 -9.82 -26.63 -36.06
CA VAL A 261 -8.89 -26.73 -34.91
C VAL A 261 -7.86 -27.83 -35.18
N HIS A 262 -8.29 -29.01 -35.63
CA HIS A 262 -7.39 -30.09 -36.01
C HIS A 262 -6.46 -29.69 -37.17
N ALA A 263 -6.96 -28.92 -38.13
CA ALA A 263 -6.15 -28.40 -39.23
C ALA A 263 -5.06 -27.44 -38.75
N HIS A 264 -5.36 -26.54 -37.81
CA HIS A 264 -4.34 -25.67 -37.19
C HIS A 264 -3.31 -26.48 -36.40
N MET A 265 -3.72 -27.50 -35.66
CA MET A 265 -2.81 -28.40 -34.94
C MET A 265 -1.90 -29.17 -35.91
N LEU A 266 -2.44 -29.63 -37.04
CA LEU A 266 -1.68 -30.28 -38.09
C LEU A 266 -0.71 -29.30 -38.78
N ALA A 267 -1.15 -28.09 -39.12
CA ALA A 267 -0.30 -27.05 -39.69
C ALA A 267 0.86 -26.70 -38.76
N GLN A 268 0.57 -26.55 -37.45
CA GLN A 268 1.58 -26.32 -36.42
C GLN A 268 2.64 -27.43 -36.39
N LEU A 269 2.21 -28.69 -36.49
CA LEU A 269 3.12 -29.85 -36.55
C LEU A 269 3.94 -29.87 -37.84
N LEU A 270 3.31 -29.64 -38.99
CA LEU A 270 3.99 -29.61 -40.30
C LEU A 270 5.03 -28.50 -40.40
N ASN A 271 4.79 -27.37 -39.76
CA ASN A 271 5.70 -26.22 -39.73
C ASN A 271 6.76 -26.31 -38.62
N ASP A 272 6.75 -27.36 -37.78
CA ASP A 272 7.59 -27.48 -36.57
C ASP A 272 7.46 -26.23 -35.64
N ASP A 273 6.29 -25.57 -35.65
CA ASP A 273 6.00 -24.36 -34.85
C ASP A 273 5.56 -24.74 -33.43
N LEU A 274 6.51 -25.22 -32.63
CA LEU A 274 6.29 -25.54 -31.23
C LEU A 274 6.94 -24.48 -30.33
N PRO A 275 6.17 -23.54 -29.75
CA PRO A 275 6.71 -22.54 -28.84
C PRO A 275 7.39 -23.18 -27.64
N ALA A 276 8.50 -22.57 -27.18
CA ALA A 276 9.26 -23.12 -26.07
C ALA A 276 8.48 -22.95 -24.75
N PRO A 277 8.23 -24.03 -23.99
CA PRO A 277 7.51 -23.93 -22.72
C PRO A 277 8.37 -23.25 -21.66
N ILE A 278 7.72 -22.55 -20.74
CA ILE A 278 8.39 -21.93 -19.60
C ILE A 278 8.61 -22.98 -18.50
N PRO A 279 9.86 -23.25 -18.08
CA PRO A 279 10.13 -24.21 -17.02
C PRO A 279 9.42 -23.86 -15.71
N THR A 280 8.91 -24.87 -14.99
CA THR A 280 8.18 -24.62 -13.73
C THR A 280 8.99 -23.84 -12.69
N TRP A 281 10.31 -24.02 -12.65
CA TRP A 281 11.19 -23.30 -11.73
C TRP A 281 11.34 -21.81 -12.08
N THR A 282 11.29 -21.41 -13.36
CA THR A 282 11.35 -19.99 -13.76
C THR A 282 10.08 -19.26 -13.35
N LEU A 283 8.93 -19.94 -13.36
CA LEU A 283 7.66 -19.38 -12.84
C LEU A 283 7.75 -19.06 -11.34
N TRP A 284 8.34 -19.97 -10.55
CA TRP A 284 8.58 -19.74 -9.12
C TRP A 284 9.61 -18.64 -8.87
N LEU A 285 10.70 -18.64 -9.63
CA LEU A 285 11.72 -17.59 -9.53
C LEU A 285 11.13 -16.21 -9.87
N GLY A 286 10.34 -16.12 -10.95
CA GLY A 286 9.63 -14.90 -11.34
C GLY A 286 8.69 -14.42 -10.23
N ALA A 287 7.85 -15.31 -9.69
CA ALA A 287 6.95 -14.97 -8.59
C ALA A 287 7.70 -14.45 -7.34
N LEU A 288 8.84 -15.05 -7.00
CA LEU A 288 9.70 -14.61 -5.90
C LEU A 288 10.31 -13.23 -6.15
N ILE A 289 10.89 -13.02 -7.34
CA ILE A 289 11.50 -11.74 -7.73
C ILE A 289 10.45 -10.63 -7.65
N VAL A 290 9.27 -10.86 -8.23
CA VAL A 290 8.18 -9.89 -8.27
C VAL A 290 7.67 -9.52 -6.87
N ALA A 291 7.49 -10.52 -6.00
CA ALA A 291 7.07 -10.29 -4.62
C ALA A 291 8.11 -9.48 -3.82
N ILE A 292 9.39 -9.82 -3.93
CA ILE A 292 10.50 -9.10 -3.28
C ILE A 292 10.59 -7.67 -3.84
N TYR A 293 10.51 -7.52 -5.16
CA TYR A 293 10.66 -6.23 -5.84
C TYR A 293 9.52 -5.27 -5.50
N GLY A 294 8.29 -5.77 -5.36
CA GLY A 294 7.16 -5.00 -4.82
C GLY A 294 7.44 -4.50 -3.40
N GLY A 295 7.97 -5.37 -2.54
CA GLY A 295 8.38 -5.02 -1.19
C GLY A 295 9.47 -3.94 -1.14
N LEU A 296 10.54 -4.10 -1.93
CA LEU A 296 11.64 -3.13 -2.02
C LEU A 296 11.15 -1.77 -2.55
N SER A 297 10.23 -1.78 -3.51
CA SER A 297 9.66 -0.55 -4.09
C SER A 297 8.91 0.28 -3.04
N ALA A 298 8.31 -0.37 -2.03
CA ALA A 298 7.65 0.32 -0.92
C ALA A 298 8.60 1.00 0.07
N LEU A 299 9.90 0.66 0.04
CA LEU A 299 10.93 1.26 0.89
C LEU A 299 11.59 2.49 0.26
N ILE A 300 11.31 2.78 -1.00
CA ILE A 300 11.91 3.91 -1.71
C ILE A 300 11.32 5.22 -1.18
N VAL A 301 12.20 6.04 -0.60
CA VAL A 301 11.87 7.38 -0.08
C VAL A 301 12.39 8.42 -1.07
N GLY A 302 11.53 9.33 -1.52
CA GLY A 302 11.93 10.37 -2.45
C GLY A 302 10.78 11.29 -2.87
N ASN A 303 11.05 12.12 -3.89
CA ASN A 303 10.04 12.99 -4.49
C ASN A 303 8.89 12.13 -5.06
N ALA A 304 7.66 12.45 -4.66
CA ALA A 304 6.45 11.71 -5.05
C ALA A 304 6.31 11.54 -6.57
N LEU A 305 6.70 12.55 -7.37
CA LEU A 305 6.65 12.45 -8.83
C LEU A 305 7.62 11.39 -9.37
N LYS A 306 8.86 11.35 -8.85
CA LYS A 306 9.87 10.35 -9.27
C LYS A 306 9.44 8.94 -8.89
N VAL A 307 8.89 8.77 -7.69
CA VAL A 307 8.34 7.49 -7.23
C VAL A 307 7.15 7.10 -8.11
N GLY A 308 6.25 8.03 -8.42
CA GLY A 308 5.11 7.80 -9.31
C GLY A 308 5.52 7.29 -10.70
N PHE A 309 6.48 7.94 -11.35
CA PHE A 309 6.99 7.49 -12.66
C PHE A 309 7.66 6.11 -12.59
N MET A 310 8.40 5.83 -11.52
CA MET A 310 9.00 4.51 -11.32
C MET A 310 7.92 3.42 -11.19
N LEU A 311 6.89 3.65 -10.36
CA LEU A 311 5.78 2.70 -10.19
C LEU A 311 5.01 2.50 -11.51
N LEU A 312 4.81 3.56 -12.29
CA LEU A 312 4.21 3.47 -13.62
C LEU A 312 5.05 2.60 -14.57
N GLY A 313 6.38 2.77 -14.57
CA GLY A 313 7.29 1.94 -15.36
C GLY A 313 7.25 0.47 -14.95
N GLN A 314 7.17 0.18 -13.65
CA GLN A 314 7.02 -1.19 -13.15
C GLN A 314 5.66 -1.79 -13.56
N PHE A 315 4.58 -1.02 -13.50
CA PHE A 315 3.28 -1.46 -13.98
C PHE A 315 3.29 -1.74 -15.49
N ALA A 316 3.91 -0.86 -16.28
CA ALA A 316 4.08 -1.05 -17.72
C ALA A 316 4.89 -2.32 -18.05
N PHE A 317 5.88 -2.68 -17.23
CA PHE A 317 6.62 -3.94 -17.38
C PHE A 317 5.68 -5.16 -17.35
N PHE A 318 4.74 -5.24 -16.40
CA PHE A 318 3.81 -6.38 -16.33
C PHE A 318 2.85 -6.46 -17.52
N LEU A 319 2.56 -5.33 -18.17
CA LEU A 319 1.74 -5.29 -19.37
C LEU A 319 2.53 -5.67 -20.64
N ILE A 320 3.78 -5.20 -20.76
CA ILE A 320 4.56 -5.32 -22.00
C ILE A 320 5.38 -6.60 -22.04
N PHE A 321 5.97 -7.02 -20.93
CA PHE A 321 6.90 -8.16 -20.88
C PHE A 321 6.28 -9.47 -21.39
N PRO A 322 5.02 -9.83 -21.07
CA PRO A 322 4.37 -11.01 -21.65
C PRO A 322 4.30 -10.98 -23.18
N PHE A 323 4.06 -9.80 -23.78
CA PHE A 323 4.02 -9.64 -25.24
C PHE A 323 5.41 -9.83 -25.85
N LEU A 324 6.45 -9.34 -25.19
CA LEU A 324 7.84 -9.55 -25.64
C LEU A 324 8.21 -11.03 -25.64
N LEU A 325 7.79 -11.79 -24.61
CA LEU A 325 8.03 -13.24 -24.55
C LEU A 325 7.29 -13.99 -25.67
N GLN A 326 6.02 -13.65 -25.91
CA GLN A 326 5.24 -14.26 -27.00
C GLN A 326 5.89 -13.98 -28.37
N ASN A 327 6.34 -12.74 -28.60
CA ASN A 327 6.98 -12.33 -29.85
C ASN A 327 8.28 -13.09 -30.16
N ILE A 328 9.01 -13.56 -29.13
CA ILE A 328 10.24 -14.35 -29.32
C ILE A 328 9.99 -15.87 -29.36
N GLY A 329 8.72 -16.30 -29.47
CA GLY A 329 8.36 -17.72 -29.63
C GLY A 329 8.33 -18.54 -28.33
N ILE A 330 8.14 -17.89 -27.17
CA ILE A 330 7.92 -18.58 -25.89
C ILE A 330 6.43 -18.82 -25.70
N ASP A 331 6.06 -20.02 -25.23
CA ASP A 331 4.68 -20.33 -24.83
C ASP A 331 4.31 -19.54 -23.56
N THR A 332 3.47 -18.51 -23.72
CA THR A 332 2.99 -17.69 -22.59
C THR A 332 1.65 -18.14 -22.02
N LEU A 333 1.11 -19.30 -22.42
CA LEU A 333 -0.17 -19.83 -21.90
C LEU A 333 -0.10 -20.13 -20.39
N SER A 334 1.06 -20.55 -19.89
CA SER A 334 1.26 -20.83 -18.46
C SER A 334 1.84 -19.65 -17.67
N LEU A 335 2.09 -18.51 -18.32
CA LEU A 335 2.72 -17.35 -17.69
C LEU A 335 1.73 -16.63 -16.77
N PRO A 336 2.01 -16.48 -15.46
CA PRO A 336 1.13 -15.79 -14.52
C PRO A 336 1.34 -14.27 -14.58
N ALA A 337 1.13 -13.67 -15.76
CA ALA A 337 1.42 -12.28 -16.04
C ALA A 337 0.59 -11.31 -15.17
N PHE A 338 -0.71 -11.53 -15.08
CA PHE A 338 -1.59 -10.72 -14.23
C PHE A 338 -1.33 -11.02 -12.74
N GLY A 339 -1.08 -12.28 -12.40
CA GLY A 339 -0.65 -12.74 -11.09
C GLY A 339 0.59 -12.02 -10.58
N TRP A 340 1.58 -11.78 -11.44
CA TRP A 340 2.76 -11.01 -11.10
C TRP A 340 2.42 -9.56 -10.72
N ALA A 341 1.56 -8.88 -11.46
CA ALA A 341 1.13 -7.53 -11.11
C ALA A 341 0.43 -7.49 -9.74
N VAL A 342 -0.47 -8.45 -9.47
CA VAL A 342 -1.18 -8.56 -8.19
C VAL A 342 -0.20 -8.91 -7.05
N GLY A 343 0.70 -9.86 -7.27
CA GLY A 343 1.73 -10.25 -6.30
C GLY A 343 2.68 -9.10 -5.97
N TRP A 344 3.10 -8.33 -6.97
CA TRP A 344 3.87 -7.10 -6.77
C TRP A 344 3.11 -6.10 -5.90
N LEU A 345 1.83 -5.85 -6.20
CA LEU A 345 0.98 -4.94 -5.43
C LEU A 345 0.81 -5.39 -3.98
N LEU A 346 0.59 -6.69 -3.75
CA LEU A 346 0.51 -7.27 -2.41
C LEU A 346 1.85 -7.18 -1.66
N GLY A 347 2.96 -7.36 -2.36
CA GLY A 347 4.31 -7.14 -1.82
C GLY A 347 4.49 -5.70 -1.36
N TYR A 348 4.20 -4.76 -2.25
CA TYR A 348 4.25 -3.33 -1.98
C TYR A 348 3.38 -2.93 -0.79
N ALA A 349 2.11 -3.36 -0.76
CA ALA A 349 1.20 -3.06 0.34
C ALA A 349 1.67 -3.65 1.67
N SER A 350 2.16 -4.90 1.66
CA SER A 350 2.58 -5.60 2.88
C SER A 350 3.81 -4.95 3.53
N VAL A 351 4.86 -4.67 2.75
CA VAL A 351 6.08 -4.03 3.26
C VAL A 351 5.83 -2.56 3.57
N GLY A 352 5.09 -1.84 2.72
CA GLY A 352 4.76 -0.43 2.93
C GLY A 352 3.90 -0.19 4.17
N SER A 353 2.99 -1.11 4.51
CA SER A 353 2.21 -1.03 5.77
C SER A 353 3.08 -1.30 7.00
N ALA A 354 3.94 -2.33 6.95
CA ALA A 354 4.87 -2.65 8.02
C ALA A 354 5.85 -1.49 8.30
N ALA A 355 6.46 -0.94 7.25
CA ALA A 355 7.38 0.20 7.35
C ALA A 355 6.70 1.44 7.96
N ARG A 356 5.48 1.76 7.53
CA ARG A 356 4.69 2.88 8.09
C ARG A 356 4.35 2.68 9.57
N THR A 357 4.05 1.45 9.97
CA THR A 357 3.73 1.11 11.37
C THR A 357 4.95 1.19 12.28
N VAL A 358 6.13 0.79 11.79
CA VAL A 358 7.38 0.94 12.54
C VAL A 358 7.73 2.42 12.71
N ASN A 359 7.64 3.20 11.64
CA ASN A 359 7.92 4.64 11.67
C ASN A 359 6.94 5.42 12.55
N SER A 360 5.65 5.03 12.58
CA SER A 360 4.65 5.69 13.44
C SER A 360 4.92 5.44 14.92
N LYS A 361 5.30 4.21 15.31
CA LYS A 361 5.67 3.89 16.69
C LYS A 361 6.91 4.66 17.15
N GLN A 362 7.93 4.77 16.30
CA GLN A 362 9.13 5.55 16.62
C GLN A 362 8.80 7.04 16.80
N ARG A 363 7.94 7.62 15.94
CA ARG A 363 7.47 9.00 16.09
C ARG A 363 6.66 9.22 17.36
N ALA A 364 5.73 8.32 17.68
CA ALA A 364 4.91 8.41 18.89
C ALA A 364 5.78 8.29 20.16
N PHE A 365 6.78 7.42 20.16
CA PHE A 365 7.75 7.31 21.24
C PHE A 365 8.56 8.60 21.40
N ALA A 366 9.07 9.17 20.30
CA ALA A 366 9.79 10.45 20.33
C ALA A 366 8.90 11.60 20.82
N GLN A 367 7.63 11.66 20.41
CA GLN A 367 6.65 12.63 20.92
C GLN A 367 6.41 12.49 22.42
N SER A 368 6.21 11.26 22.90
CA SER A 368 5.97 10.98 24.32
C SER A 368 7.19 11.34 25.19
N ALA A 369 8.41 11.04 24.71
CA ALA A 369 9.63 11.39 25.39
C ALA A 369 9.85 12.92 25.49
N LEU A 370 9.59 13.65 24.39
CA LEU A 370 9.71 15.12 24.36
C LEU A 370 8.59 15.82 25.16
N GLY A 371 7.37 15.27 25.16
CA GLY A 371 6.21 15.85 25.83
C GLY A 371 6.31 15.92 27.36
N LYS A 372 7.26 15.21 27.97
CA LYS A 372 7.57 15.32 29.40
C LYS A 372 8.29 16.62 29.78
N TYR A 373 8.90 17.30 28.81
CA TYR A 373 9.74 18.48 29.06
C TYR A 373 9.31 19.70 28.22
N LEU A 374 8.47 19.50 27.21
CA LEU A 374 8.04 20.54 26.27
C LEU A 374 6.53 20.48 26.02
N PRO A 375 5.86 21.63 25.82
CA PRO A 375 4.49 21.66 25.33
C PRO A 375 4.33 20.87 24.03
N LYS A 376 3.16 20.23 23.83
CA LYS A 376 2.86 19.41 22.64
C LYS A 376 3.10 20.15 21.32
N SER A 377 2.80 21.45 21.27
CA SER A 377 3.04 22.31 20.10
C SER A 377 4.52 22.42 19.75
N ILE A 378 5.38 22.56 20.76
CA ILE A 378 6.83 22.66 20.60
C ILE A 378 7.44 21.30 20.21
N ALA A 379 7.02 20.21 20.85
CA ALA A 379 7.47 18.86 20.50
C ALA A 379 7.11 18.49 19.04
N ASN A 380 5.91 18.87 18.57
CA ASN A 380 5.49 18.67 17.19
C ASN A 380 6.31 19.46 16.19
N GLU A 381 6.69 20.69 16.53
CA GLU A 381 7.52 21.54 15.66
C GLU A 381 8.95 21.00 15.55
N ILE A 382 9.52 20.51 16.66
CA ILE A 382 10.83 19.85 16.70
C ILE A 382 10.86 18.58 15.83
N LEU A 383 9.79 17.78 15.85
CA LEU A 383 9.72 16.56 15.05
C LEU A 383 9.53 16.83 13.56
N LYS A 384 8.98 17.99 13.20
CA LYS A 384 8.92 18.45 11.81
C LYS A 384 10.28 18.94 11.32
N ASP A 385 11.04 19.59 12.19
CA ASP A 385 12.33 20.18 11.86
C ASP A 385 13.34 20.03 13.00
N PRO A 386 14.06 18.89 13.05
CA PRO A 386 15.03 18.59 14.11
C PRO A 386 16.21 19.57 14.14
N GLU A 387 16.51 20.26 13.04
CA GLU A 387 17.63 21.20 12.95
C GLU A 387 17.41 22.46 13.79
N LYS A 388 16.16 22.79 14.15
CA LYS A 388 15.84 23.88 15.08
C LYS A 388 16.38 23.67 16.50
N LEU A 389 16.80 22.44 16.84
CA LEU A 389 17.48 22.10 18.10
C LEU A 389 19.02 22.16 17.98
N ALA A 390 19.59 22.79 16.95
CA ALA A 390 21.04 22.85 16.77
C ALA A 390 21.79 23.25 18.05
N LEU A 391 22.98 22.66 18.24
CA LEU A 391 23.87 22.79 19.41
C LEU A 391 24.37 24.21 19.72
N HIS A 392 23.93 25.22 18.98
CA HIS A 392 24.38 26.59 19.13
C HIS A 392 23.36 27.36 19.97
N GLY A 393 23.79 27.84 21.14
CA GLY A 393 22.96 28.73 21.95
C GLY A 393 22.70 30.05 21.23
N GLU A 394 21.44 30.48 21.19
CA GLU A 394 21.03 31.76 20.61
C GLU A 394 20.78 32.77 21.73
N LYS A 395 21.33 34.00 21.58
CA LYS A 395 21.03 35.09 22.50
C LYS A 395 19.60 35.60 22.22
N ARG A 396 18.69 35.39 23.17
CA ARG A 396 17.29 35.82 23.09
C ARG A 396 16.85 36.50 24.38
N LYS A 397 15.76 37.27 24.29
CA LYS A 397 15.06 37.77 25.47
C LYS A 397 13.95 36.82 25.85
N ILE A 398 13.92 36.40 27.12
CA ILE A 398 12.95 35.45 27.65
C ILE A 398 12.30 36.00 28.91
N PHE A 399 11.10 35.49 29.22
CA PHE A 399 10.55 35.59 30.56
C PHE A 399 11.00 34.36 31.33
N ALA A 400 11.79 34.53 32.39
CA ALA A 400 12.21 33.45 33.28
C ALA A 400 11.36 33.46 34.54
N VAL A 401 10.88 32.29 34.97
CA VAL A 401 10.13 32.10 36.20
C VAL A 401 10.80 31.04 37.07
N PHE A 402 10.96 31.37 38.34
CA PHE A 402 11.49 30.47 39.37
C PHE A 402 10.45 30.33 40.48
N THR A 403 10.25 29.11 40.96
CA THR A 403 9.46 28.84 42.16
C THR A 403 10.34 28.28 43.28
N ASP A 404 9.89 28.36 44.52
CA ASP A 404 10.50 27.70 45.68
C ASP A 404 9.42 27.47 46.75
N LEU A 405 9.49 26.38 47.51
CA LEU A 405 8.52 26.05 48.54
C LEU A 405 9.07 26.41 49.93
N GLU A 406 8.40 27.36 50.59
CA GLU A 406 8.87 27.83 51.89
C GLU A 406 8.91 26.69 52.94
N GLY A 407 10.09 26.48 53.51
CA GLY A 407 10.27 25.53 54.61
C GLY A 407 10.46 24.08 54.17
N PHE A 408 10.60 23.80 52.86
CA PHE A 408 10.76 22.44 52.35
C PHE A 408 11.95 21.70 52.97
N THR A 409 13.12 22.34 53.12
CA THR A 409 14.28 21.71 53.79
C THR A 409 13.99 21.28 55.23
N LYS A 410 13.14 22.01 55.95
CA LYS A 410 12.73 21.60 57.30
C LYS A 410 11.77 20.41 57.25
N LEU A 411 10.88 20.39 56.26
CA LEU A 411 9.97 19.29 55.99
C LEU A 411 10.73 17.98 55.73
N THR A 412 11.77 18.01 54.89
CA THR A 412 12.55 16.81 54.53
C THR A 412 13.27 16.16 55.71
N HIS A 413 13.46 16.87 56.82
CA HIS A 413 14.02 16.32 58.06
C HIS A 413 12.96 15.76 59.02
N ALA A 414 11.67 16.03 58.78
CA ALA A 414 10.58 15.74 59.70
C ALA A 414 9.68 14.56 59.26
N ILE A 415 9.83 14.06 58.04
CA ILE A 415 9.04 12.96 57.47
C ILE A 415 9.92 11.91 56.79
N GLU A 416 9.40 10.69 56.64
CA GLU A 416 10.12 9.57 56.03
C GLU A 416 10.52 9.86 54.56
N PRO A 417 11.70 9.42 54.09
CA PRO A 417 12.20 9.74 52.74
C PRO A 417 11.26 9.36 51.59
N GLU A 418 10.54 8.25 51.71
CA GLU A 418 9.57 7.78 50.71
C GLU A 418 8.35 8.71 50.60
N MET A 419 7.93 9.29 51.72
CA MET A 419 6.87 10.29 51.77
C MET A 419 7.36 11.63 51.20
N VAL A 420 8.62 12.02 51.45
CA VAL A 420 9.23 13.22 50.86
C VAL A 420 9.21 13.13 49.33
N ALA A 421 9.65 12.00 48.76
CA ALA A 421 9.69 11.82 47.32
C ALA A 421 8.29 11.88 46.68
N THR A 422 7.29 11.26 47.33
CA THR A 422 5.90 11.26 46.85
C THR A 422 5.30 12.67 46.86
N LEU A 423 5.48 13.42 47.96
CA LEU A 423 5.00 14.79 48.09
C LEU A 423 5.70 15.75 47.13
N LEU A 424 7.02 15.60 46.96
CA LEU A 424 7.79 16.43 46.04
C LEU A 424 7.36 16.20 44.59
N ASN A 425 7.15 14.93 44.19
CA ASN A 425 6.69 14.62 42.85
C ASN A 425 5.28 15.17 42.58
N ASP A 426 4.31 14.98 43.48
CA ASP A 426 2.95 15.55 43.33
C ASP A 426 2.99 17.09 43.23
N TYR A 427 3.80 17.75 44.06
CA TYR A 427 3.98 19.20 44.01
C TYR A 427 4.58 19.66 42.67
N LEU A 428 5.70 19.05 42.24
CA LEU A 428 6.37 19.42 40.99
C LEU A 428 5.52 19.09 39.76
N ASP A 429 4.73 18.00 39.79
CA ASP A 429 3.82 17.63 38.71
C ASP A 429 2.72 18.69 38.53
N ARG A 430 2.07 19.12 39.63
CA ARG A 430 1.06 20.20 39.59
C ARG A 430 1.61 21.50 39.04
N LEU A 431 2.81 21.90 39.49
CA LEU A 431 3.45 23.11 38.98
C LEU A 431 3.84 22.98 37.50
N SER A 432 4.31 21.80 37.09
CA SER A 432 4.69 21.51 35.71
C SER A 432 3.47 21.59 34.77
N GLU A 433 2.34 21.03 35.18
CA GLU A 433 1.08 21.12 34.42
C GLU A 433 0.67 22.57 34.18
N VAL A 434 0.69 23.40 35.23
CA VAL A 434 0.40 24.84 35.11
C VAL A 434 1.39 25.52 34.17
N ALA A 435 2.68 25.31 34.33
CA ALA A 435 3.68 25.96 33.47
C ALA A 435 3.48 25.59 31.99
N LEU A 436 3.20 24.33 31.69
CA LEU A 436 2.95 23.83 30.34
C LEU A 436 1.62 24.32 29.77
N GLU A 437 0.56 24.43 30.59
CA GLU A 437 -0.76 24.96 30.18
C GLU A 437 -0.66 26.40 29.66
N TYR A 438 0.12 27.23 30.34
CA TYR A 438 0.41 28.59 29.91
C TYR A 438 1.53 28.67 28.85
N GLY A 439 1.95 27.56 28.26
CA GLY A 439 2.90 27.51 27.14
C GLY A 439 4.37 27.73 27.53
N GLY A 440 4.72 27.56 28.80
CA GLY A 440 6.09 27.64 29.28
C GLY A 440 6.93 26.43 28.90
N THR A 441 8.24 26.63 28.76
CA THR A 441 9.23 25.57 28.60
C THR A 441 9.84 25.26 29.97
N ILE A 442 9.79 24.00 30.41
CA ILE A 442 10.41 23.57 31.66
C ILE A 442 11.92 23.42 31.44
N ASP A 443 12.70 24.16 32.22
CA ASP A 443 14.17 24.15 32.15
C ASP A 443 14.75 23.01 32.99
N LYS A 444 14.46 23.03 34.30
CA LYS A 444 14.87 21.99 35.25
C LYS A 444 14.10 22.11 36.57
N PHE A 445 14.23 21.07 37.38
CA PHE A 445 13.91 21.10 38.81
C PHE A 445 15.18 21.35 39.62
N VAL A 446 15.11 22.20 40.64
CA VAL A 446 16.23 22.46 41.58
C VAL A 446 15.73 22.24 43.01
N GLY A 447 15.82 21.00 43.50
CA GLY A 447 15.17 20.63 44.77
C GLY A 447 13.66 20.70 44.61
N ASP A 448 13.02 21.57 45.39
CA ASP A 448 11.59 21.93 45.35
C ASP A 448 11.25 23.09 44.40
N ALA A 449 12.24 23.65 43.70
CA ALA A 449 12.03 24.71 42.72
C ALA A 449 11.67 24.16 41.33
N LEU A 450 10.66 24.76 40.71
CA LEU A 450 10.42 24.66 39.27
C LEU A 450 11.03 25.87 38.56
N VAL A 451 11.84 25.61 37.54
CA VAL A 451 12.43 26.64 36.68
C VAL A 451 11.84 26.53 35.28
N THR A 452 11.22 27.61 34.79
CA THR A 452 10.58 27.66 33.47
C THR A 452 10.88 28.97 32.75
N PHE A 453 10.70 28.98 31.43
CA PHE A 453 10.79 30.20 30.64
C PHE A 453 9.84 30.25 29.43
N TRP A 454 9.55 31.46 28.96
CA TRP A 454 8.77 31.79 27.75
C TRP A 454 9.60 32.62 26.77
N GLY A 455 9.28 32.55 25.48
CA GLY A 455 10.03 33.21 24.40
C GLY A 455 11.04 32.30 23.68
N ALA A 456 11.18 31.05 24.11
CA ALA A 456 12.03 30.05 23.46
C ALA A 456 11.54 28.61 23.74
N PRO A 457 11.79 27.63 22.83
CA PRO A 457 12.38 27.77 21.49
C PRO A 457 11.50 28.56 20.50
N ILE A 458 10.20 28.66 20.76
CA ILE A 458 9.24 29.43 19.98
C ILE A 458 8.78 30.62 20.83
N ALA A 459 8.77 31.82 20.24
CA ALA A 459 8.25 33.02 20.88
C ALA A 459 6.85 33.34 20.37
N TYR A 460 5.97 33.79 21.25
CA TYR A 460 4.62 34.24 20.95
C TYR A 460 4.44 35.72 21.33
N PRO A 461 3.61 36.49 20.62
CA PRO A 461 3.36 37.90 20.95
C PRO A 461 2.81 38.13 22.36
N ASP A 462 2.10 37.14 22.91
CA ASP A 462 1.44 37.17 24.22
C ASP A 462 2.23 36.46 25.34
N ASP A 463 3.52 36.13 25.11
CA ASP A 463 4.36 35.43 26.11
C ASP A 463 4.45 36.15 27.45
N GLY A 464 4.43 37.49 27.45
CA GLY A 464 4.43 38.26 28.69
C GLY A 464 3.15 38.09 29.50
N GLU A 465 1.99 38.09 28.84
CA GLU A 465 0.70 37.83 29.48
C GLU A 465 0.64 36.42 30.05
N ARG A 466 1.06 35.43 29.24
CA ARG A 466 1.11 34.02 29.63
C ARG A 466 2.05 33.78 30.81
N ALA A 467 3.26 34.31 30.78
CA ALA A 467 4.23 34.15 31.86
C ALA A 467 3.71 34.77 33.18
N ALA A 468 3.05 35.94 33.11
CA ALA A 468 2.49 36.58 34.30
C ALA A 468 1.31 35.80 34.89
N LYS A 469 0.39 35.31 34.05
CA LYS A 469 -0.71 34.44 34.47
C LYS A 469 -0.18 33.13 35.04
N ALA A 470 0.83 32.53 34.40
CA ALA A 470 1.51 31.33 34.89
C ALA A 470 2.15 31.57 36.26
N ALA A 471 2.88 32.67 36.45
CA ALA A 471 3.52 32.98 37.72
C ALA A 471 2.51 33.08 38.88
N TYR A 472 1.35 33.69 38.63
CA TYR A 472 0.28 33.76 39.61
C TYR A 472 -0.42 32.40 39.82
N ALA A 473 -0.68 31.65 38.75
CA ALA A 473 -1.29 30.32 38.81
C ALA A 473 -0.38 29.30 39.52
N LEU A 474 0.94 29.37 39.34
CA LEU A 474 1.92 28.55 40.05
C LEU A 474 1.86 28.78 41.57
N TYR A 475 1.71 30.04 41.98
CA TYR A 475 1.45 30.37 43.39
C TYR A 475 0.14 29.75 43.88
N LEU A 476 -0.95 29.87 43.12
CA LEU A 476 -2.25 29.31 43.49
C LEU A 476 -2.22 27.77 43.59
N ALA A 477 -1.58 27.09 42.64
CA ALA A 477 -1.39 25.64 42.66
C ALA A 477 -0.56 25.21 43.88
N GLY A 478 0.45 25.99 44.25
CA GLY A 478 1.19 25.80 45.50
C GLY A 478 0.33 25.97 46.76
N GLU A 479 -0.55 26.98 46.80
CA GLU A 479 -1.50 27.16 47.90
C GLU A 479 -2.54 26.03 47.98
N GLU A 480 -2.99 25.52 46.84
CA GLU A 480 -3.90 24.38 46.78
C GLU A 480 -3.21 23.11 47.31
N PHE A 481 -1.99 22.83 46.84
CA PHE A 481 -1.17 21.73 47.36
C PHE A 481 -0.99 21.85 48.88
N ARG A 482 -0.64 23.04 49.37
CA ARG A 482 -0.47 23.34 50.79
C ARG A 482 -1.73 23.07 51.63
N LYS A 483 -2.92 23.33 51.09
CA LYS A 483 -4.21 23.09 51.78
C LYS A 483 -4.61 21.61 51.80
N ASN A 484 -4.14 20.84 50.81
CA ASN A 484 -4.54 19.45 50.58
C ASN A 484 -3.44 18.45 50.97
N VAL A 485 -2.47 18.85 51.80
CA VAL A 485 -1.44 17.93 52.27
C VAL A 485 -2.05 16.79 53.10
N PRO A 486 -1.57 15.54 52.95
CA PRO A 486 -2.07 14.40 53.72
C PRO A 486 -1.95 14.60 55.24
N GLU A 487 -2.84 13.95 56.00
CA GLU A 487 -2.73 13.89 57.46
C GLU A 487 -1.37 13.29 57.87
N GLY A 488 -0.72 13.91 58.86
CA GLY A 488 0.61 13.52 59.34
C GLY A 488 1.79 14.31 58.73
N VAL A 489 1.55 15.16 57.74
CA VAL A 489 2.56 16.07 57.17
C VAL A 489 2.58 17.39 57.95
N PRO A 490 3.74 17.89 58.42
CA PRO A 490 3.84 19.20 59.05
C PRO A 490 3.36 20.32 58.11
N PRO A 491 2.80 21.43 58.63
CA PRO A 491 2.36 22.55 57.81
C PRO A 491 3.48 23.04 56.88
N ILE A 492 3.19 23.07 55.58
CA ILE A 492 4.09 23.55 54.54
C ILE A 492 3.92 25.07 54.39
N GLY A 493 5.00 25.79 54.07
CA GLY A 493 4.93 27.21 53.74
C GLY A 493 4.34 27.47 52.36
N ARG A 494 4.26 28.75 51.98
CA ARG A 494 3.75 29.15 50.65
C ARG A 494 4.79 28.92 49.56
N THR A 495 4.32 28.67 48.34
CA THR A 495 5.16 28.74 47.14
C THR A 495 5.48 30.20 46.85
N ARG A 496 6.75 30.52 46.65
CA ARG A 496 7.20 31.85 46.23
C ARG A 496 7.56 31.80 44.76
N VAL A 497 7.26 32.87 44.04
CA VAL A 497 7.50 32.93 42.59
C VAL A 497 8.24 34.22 42.24
N GLY A 498 9.29 34.10 41.44
CA GLY A 498 10.05 35.22 40.89
C GLY A 498 10.03 35.20 39.37
N MET A 499 9.75 36.35 38.75
CA MET A 499 9.70 36.49 37.30
C MET A 499 10.48 37.70 36.80
N HIS A 500 11.31 37.50 35.79
CA HIS A 500 12.05 38.56 35.12
C HIS A 500 12.02 38.42 33.60
N TYR A 501 12.14 39.55 32.91
CA TYR A 501 12.32 39.61 31.47
C TYR A 501 13.68 40.22 31.14
N GLY A 502 14.52 39.48 30.42
CA GLY A 502 15.87 39.91 30.12
C GLY A 502 16.59 39.03 29.12
N ASP A 503 17.87 39.35 28.86
CA ASP A 503 18.72 38.57 27.97
C ASP A 503 19.13 37.23 28.60
N ALA A 504 19.05 36.16 27.79
CA ALA A 504 19.63 34.85 28.06
C ALA A 504 20.18 34.24 26.76
N ILE A 505 21.13 33.33 26.89
CA ILE A 505 21.53 32.43 25.81
C ILE A 505 20.73 31.15 26.01
N VAL A 506 19.88 30.82 25.05
CA VAL A 506 19.01 29.64 25.10
C VAL A 506 19.47 28.64 24.06
N GLY A 507 19.64 27.38 24.45
CA GLY A 507 20.05 26.32 23.55
C GLY A 507 20.45 25.06 24.27
N ASN A 508 21.04 24.14 23.50
CA ASN A 508 21.57 22.88 24.01
C ASN A 508 22.99 23.08 24.56
N PHE A 509 23.14 22.96 25.89
CA PHE A 509 24.42 23.10 26.58
C PHE A 509 24.86 21.76 27.19
N GLY A 510 26.13 21.38 27.05
CA GLY A 510 26.66 20.11 27.57
C GLY A 510 27.85 19.55 26.77
N GLY A 511 28.20 18.29 27.03
CA GLY A 511 29.23 17.52 26.31
C GLY A 511 28.68 16.24 25.69
N GLU A 512 29.53 15.43 25.02
CA GLU A 512 29.12 14.26 24.20
C GLU A 512 28.17 13.26 24.90
N GLY A 513 28.22 13.15 26.24
CA GLY A 513 27.37 12.23 27.00
C GLY A 513 26.12 12.84 27.65
N ARG A 514 25.99 14.16 27.75
CA ARG A 514 24.86 14.82 28.42
C ARG A 514 24.67 16.24 27.89
N ILE A 515 23.56 16.45 27.18
CA ILE A 515 23.14 17.73 26.62
C ILE A 515 21.81 18.11 27.29
N GLN A 516 21.70 19.35 27.75
CA GLN A 516 20.48 19.91 28.33
C GLN A 516 20.09 21.17 27.57
N TYR A 517 18.85 21.22 27.08
CA TYR A 517 18.27 22.46 26.58
C TYR A 517 17.97 23.36 27.77
N THR A 518 18.67 24.49 27.88
CA THR A 518 18.56 25.39 29.04
C THR A 518 18.76 26.84 28.65
N ALA A 519 18.39 27.76 29.53
CA ALA A 519 18.66 29.19 29.39
C ALA A 519 19.75 29.61 30.39
N LEU A 520 20.73 30.40 29.94
CA LEU A 520 21.82 30.93 30.76
C LEU A 520 21.92 32.44 30.58
N GLY A 521 21.84 33.23 31.67
CA GLY A 521 22.01 34.68 31.57
C GLY A 521 21.37 35.48 32.69
N ASP A 522 21.29 36.80 32.48
CA ASP A 522 20.74 37.75 33.46
C ASP A 522 19.26 37.49 33.75
N ALA A 523 18.49 37.07 32.73
CA ALA A 523 17.08 36.69 32.88
C ALA A 523 16.87 35.67 34.01
N MET A 524 17.61 34.56 33.93
CA MET A 524 17.51 33.44 34.87
C MET A 524 17.98 33.82 36.27
N ASN A 525 19.15 34.47 36.36
CA ASN A 525 19.72 34.87 37.65
C ASN A 525 18.84 35.89 38.39
N THR A 526 18.24 36.83 37.67
CA THR A 526 17.40 37.86 38.28
C THR A 526 16.04 37.30 38.69
N ALA A 527 15.44 36.41 37.90
CA ALA A 527 14.20 35.72 38.29
C ALA A 527 14.40 34.88 39.57
N ALA A 528 15.49 34.11 39.66
CA ALA A 528 15.83 33.36 40.88
C ALA A 528 16.01 34.27 42.11
N ARG A 529 16.65 35.43 41.93
CA ARG A 529 16.83 36.41 43.03
C ARG A 529 15.52 37.08 43.43
N LEU A 530 14.60 37.30 42.49
CA LEU A 530 13.26 37.82 42.78
C LEU A 530 12.41 36.81 43.53
N GLU A 531 12.52 35.52 43.20
CA GLU A 531 11.91 34.45 44.01
C GLU A 531 12.39 34.59 45.45
N ALA A 532 13.70 34.55 45.67
CA ALA A 532 14.27 34.58 47.01
C ALA A 532 13.91 35.86 47.78
N ALA A 533 13.78 37.00 47.09
CA ALA A 533 13.37 38.27 47.66
C ALA A 533 11.98 38.24 48.31
N ASN A 534 11.08 37.36 47.84
CA ASN A 534 9.74 37.22 48.42
C ASN A 534 9.79 36.90 49.92
N LYS A 535 10.80 36.15 50.37
CA LYS A 535 10.98 35.82 51.79
C LYS A 535 11.15 37.08 52.64
N THR A 536 12.06 37.97 52.24
CA THR A 536 12.40 39.19 52.99
C THR A 536 11.33 40.27 52.86
N LEU A 537 10.65 40.31 51.70
CA LEU A 537 9.59 41.28 51.42
C LEU A 537 8.21 40.81 51.91
N GLU A 538 8.10 39.57 52.40
CA GLU A 538 6.85 38.91 52.79
C GLU A 538 5.81 38.80 51.68
N THR A 539 6.22 38.91 50.42
CA THR A 539 5.37 38.79 49.21
C THR A 539 5.25 37.33 48.75
N LYS A 540 4.38 37.10 47.76
CA LYS A 540 4.10 35.77 47.20
C LYS A 540 4.72 35.59 45.82
N VAL A 541 4.48 36.56 44.95
CA VAL A 541 4.96 36.58 43.57
C VAL A 541 5.59 37.94 43.30
N LEU A 542 6.82 37.97 42.80
CA LEU A 542 7.52 39.19 42.45
C LEU A 542 7.94 39.19 40.99
N LEU A 543 7.62 40.29 40.32
CA LEU A 543 7.98 40.57 38.95
C LEU A 543 8.85 41.82 38.91
N SER A 544 9.87 41.82 38.07
CA SER A 544 10.56 43.06 37.69
C SER A 544 9.66 43.97 36.84
N ARG A 545 9.90 45.28 36.87
CA ARG A 545 9.32 46.26 35.93
C ARG A 545 9.39 45.82 34.48
N GLU A 546 10.57 45.34 34.04
CA GLU A 546 10.83 44.93 32.66
C GLU A 546 9.87 43.83 32.20
N ALA A 547 9.51 42.92 33.11
CA ALA A 547 8.55 41.87 32.85
C ALA A 547 7.12 42.42 32.88
N MET A 548 6.75 43.16 33.93
CA MET A 548 5.42 43.74 34.13
C MET A 548 4.95 44.57 32.93
N GLU A 549 5.80 45.46 32.42
CA GLU A 549 5.47 46.36 31.29
C GLU A 549 5.16 45.61 29.98
N ARG A 550 5.57 44.33 29.86
CA ARG A 550 5.36 43.50 28.66
C ARG A 550 4.22 42.50 28.80
N THR A 551 3.50 42.53 29.92
CA THR A 551 2.37 41.63 30.16
C THR A 551 1.08 42.12 29.52
N GLY A 552 0.92 43.44 29.36
CA GLY A 552 -0.35 44.06 28.98
C GLY A 552 -1.43 44.02 30.08
N LEU A 553 -1.11 43.55 31.28
CA LEU A 553 -2.04 43.41 32.40
C LEU A 553 -1.88 44.56 33.40
N ASP A 554 -2.98 44.97 34.04
CA ASP A 554 -3.07 46.13 34.97
C ASP A 554 -3.30 45.74 36.44
N TRP A 555 -3.26 44.44 36.73
CA TRP A 555 -3.54 43.84 38.03
C TRP A 555 -2.36 43.80 39.01
N PHE A 556 -1.34 44.64 38.83
CA PHE A 556 -0.14 44.64 39.67
C PHE A 556 -0.13 45.79 40.69
N ARG A 557 0.42 45.53 41.88
CA ARG A 557 0.79 46.57 42.83
C ARG A 557 2.31 46.77 42.85
N PRO A 558 2.80 48.03 42.92
CA PRO A 558 4.22 48.28 43.04
C PRO A 558 4.71 47.98 44.47
N MET A 559 5.88 47.36 44.58
CA MET A 559 6.52 46.95 45.83
C MET A 559 7.86 47.69 46.09
N GLY A 560 8.04 48.81 45.39
CA GLY A 560 9.19 49.72 45.51
C GLY A 560 10.45 49.23 44.80
N ARG A 561 11.55 49.95 45.02
CA ARG A 561 12.88 49.61 44.51
C ARG A 561 13.64 48.73 45.49
N ILE A 562 14.22 47.66 44.99
CA ILE A 562 15.09 46.76 45.78
C ILE A 562 16.43 46.58 45.10
N THR A 563 17.49 46.42 45.89
CA THR A 563 18.80 46.00 45.39
C THR A 563 18.97 44.53 45.73
N LEU A 564 18.94 43.70 44.68
CA LEU A 564 19.14 42.26 44.78
C LEU A 564 20.60 41.95 45.10
N ARG A 565 20.83 40.92 45.92
CA ARG A 565 22.18 40.48 46.26
C ARG A 565 22.99 40.16 44.99
N GLY A 566 24.14 40.81 44.83
CA GLY A 566 25.01 40.64 43.67
C GLY A 566 24.54 41.32 42.37
N ARG A 567 23.60 42.29 42.45
CA ARG A 567 23.25 43.20 41.34
C ARG A 567 23.34 44.63 41.86
N SER A 568 24.21 45.45 41.28
CA SER A 568 24.42 46.84 41.71
C SER A 568 23.27 47.77 41.30
N THR A 569 22.59 47.46 40.20
CA THR A 569 21.46 48.25 39.69
C THR A 569 20.17 47.86 40.43
N PRO A 570 19.51 48.82 41.11
CA PRO A 570 18.21 48.57 41.72
C PRO A 570 17.17 48.11 40.70
N VAL A 571 16.28 47.22 41.14
CA VAL A 571 15.16 46.71 40.35
C VAL A 571 13.87 47.18 40.99
N GLU A 572 12.99 47.73 40.18
CA GLU A 572 11.61 48.01 40.60
C GLU A 572 10.79 46.74 40.50
N VAL A 573 10.10 46.42 41.60
CA VAL A 573 9.37 45.17 41.71
C VAL A 573 7.88 45.38 41.90
N PHE A 574 7.12 44.43 41.38
CA PHE A 574 5.66 44.43 41.36
C PHE A 574 5.15 43.08 41.83
N GLU A 575 3.99 43.08 42.48
CA GLU A 575 3.29 41.86 42.90
C GLU A 575 1.91 41.81 42.24
N PRO A 576 1.50 40.66 41.66
CA PRO A 576 0.19 40.48 41.08
C PRO A 576 -0.88 40.38 42.16
N VAL A 577 -1.94 41.17 42.00
CA VAL A 577 -3.12 41.22 42.88
C VAL A 577 -4.42 41.32 42.03
N PRO A 578 -4.77 40.27 41.27
CA PRO A 578 -5.99 40.20 40.44
C PRO A 578 -7.25 40.67 41.15
N ASP A 579 -7.41 40.21 42.40
CA ASP A 579 -8.65 40.37 43.15
C ASP A 579 -8.80 41.75 43.79
N TRP A 580 -7.79 42.62 43.63
CA TRP A 580 -7.83 43.97 44.19
C TRP A 580 -8.65 44.90 43.31
N GLU A 581 -9.23 45.93 43.90
CA GLU A 581 -9.88 46.98 43.12
C GLU A 581 -8.83 47.90 42.50
N GLU A 582 -9.09 48.39 41.29
CA GLU A 582 -8.19 49.32 40.58
C GLU A 582 -7.83 50.55 41.44
N LYS A 583 -8.82 51.09 42.17
CA LYS A 583 -8.64 52.24 43.07
C LYS A 583 -7.59 51.97 44.16
N ASP A 584 -7.49 50.73 44.64
CA ASP A 584 -6.57 50.37 45.71
C ASP A 584 -5.16 50.13 45.17
N ARG A 585 -5.04 49.52 43.98
CA ARG A 585 -3.76 49.46 43.25
C ARG A 585 -3.23 50.87 42.94
N ALA A 586 -4.09 51.74 42.41
CA ALA A 586 -3.76 53.12 42.10
C ALA A 586 -3.34 53.92 43.35
N ALA A 587 -3.98 53.68 44.51
CA ALA A 587 -3.61 54.30 45.77
C ALA A 587 -2.18 53.91 46.20
N VAL A 588 -1.79 52.63 46.08
CA VAL A 588 -0.42 52.18 46.39
C VAL A 588 0.58 52.83 45.42
N THR A 589 0.27 52.88 44.14
CA THR A 589 1.10 53.55 43.12
C THR A 589 1.28 55.03 43.41
N ALA A 590 0.21 55.74 43.80
CA ALA A 590 0.27 57.15 44.15
C ALA A 590 1.16 57.41 45.39
N VAL A 591 1.09 56.55 46.40
CA VAL A 591 1.97 56.64 47.58
C VAL A 591 3.43 56.47 47.19
N ILE A 592 3.76 55.47 46.37
CA ILE A 592 5.16 55.26 45.95
C ILE A 592 5.65 56.45 45.11
N ALA A 593 4.85 56.93 44.16
CA ALA A 593 5.21 58.08 43.33
C ALA A 593 5.38 59.38 44.15
N ALA A 594 4.59 59.57 45.21
CA ALA A 594 4.73 60.70 46.14
C ALA A 594 5.99 60.56 47.02
N HIS A 595 6.27 59.35 47.52
CA HIS A 595 7.49 59.05 48.28
C HIS A 595 8.76 59.24 47.45
N GLU A 596 8.76 58.86 46.17
CA GLU A 596 9.87 59.11 45.25
C GLU A 596 10.16 60.60 45.05
N LYS A 597 9.15 61.47 45.24
CA LYS A 597 9.27 62.94 45.20
C LYS A 597 9.63 63.54 46.56
N GLY A 598 9.87 62.73 47.59
CA GLY A 598 10.23 63.16 48.93
C GLY A 598 9.07 63.40 49.89
N ASP A 599 7.83 63.10 49.50
CA ASP A 599 6.67 63.24 50.39
C ASP A 599 6.49 62.00 51.27
N THR A 600 7.01 62.05 52.49
CA THR A 600 6.82 60.98 53.49
C THR A 600 5.44 61.04 54.19
N GLY A 601 4.68 62.11 54.01
CA GLY A 601 3.35 62.29 54.60
C GLY A 601 2.29 61.39 53.99
N CYS A 602 2.54 60.83 52.80
CA CYS A 602 1.63 59.91 52.11
C CYS A 602 1.64 58.48 52.69
N ILE A 603 2.68 58.07 53.43
CA ILE A 603 2.89 56.68 53.90
C ILE A 603 1.72 56.13 54.75
N PRO A 604 1.09 56.90 55.67
CA PRO A 604 -0.05 56.42 56.44
C PRO A 604 -1.24 55.95 55.59
N ALA A 605 -1.38 56.43 54.34
CA ALA A 605 -2.44 56.02 53.43
C ALA A 605 -2.39 54.52 53.10
N LEU A 606 -1.20 53.89 53.12
CA LEU A 606 -1.08 52.43 52.96
C LEU A 606 -1.79 51.67 54.08
N GLY A 607 -1.90 52.25 55.28
CA GLY A 607 -2.60 51.64 56.41
C GLY A 607 -4.08 51.37 56.15
N VAL A 608 -4.73 52.18 55.30
CA VAL A 608 -6.14 51.97 54.91
C VAL A 608 -6.26 50.75 54.00
N VAL A 609 -5.37 50.63 53.01
CA VAL A 609 -5.34 49.51 52.06
C VAL A 609 -4.99 48.20 52.77
N ILE A 610 -4.01 48.21 53.68
CA ILE A 610 -3.60 47.04 54.47
C ILE A 610 -4.78 46.48 55.30
N LYS A 611 -5.58 47.36 55.92
CA LYS A 611 -6.74 46.93 56.72
C LYS A 611 -7.84 46.30 55.86
N ARG A 612 -8.05 46.80 54.64
CA ARG A 612 -9.09 46.29 53.72
C ARG A 612 -8.82 44.85 53.28
N TYR A 613 -7.56 44.52 53.01
CA TYR A 613 -7.14 43.20 52.52
C TYR A 613 -6.56 42.31 53.63
N GLY A 614 -7.01 42.46 54.87
CA GLY A 614 -6.77 41.48 55.94
C GLY A 614 -5.32 41.38 56.42
N ALA A 615 -4.67 42.53 56.70
CA ALA A 615 -3.30 42.60 57.22
C ALA A 615 -2.24 41.98 56.28
N ASP A 616 -2.26 42.42 55.02
CA ASP A 616 -1.28 42.05 54.01
C ASP A 616 0.17 42.31 54.48
N LEU A 617 0.92 41.23 54.71
CA LEU A 617 2.28 41.27 55.24
C LEU A 617 3.24 41.97 54.28
N GLY A 618 3.12 41.71 52.97
CA GLY A 618 3.94 42.34 51.95
C GLY A 618 3.77 43.86 51.94
N LEU A 619 2.53 44.33 51.98
CA LEU A 619 2.23 45.76 52.01
C LEU A 619 2.62 46.41 53.36
N ALA A 620 2.48 45.69 54.47
CA ALA A 620 2.97 46.14 55.78
C ALA A 620 4.50 46.23 55.81
N ASN A 621 5.20 45.31 55.16
CA ASN A 621 6.64 45.34 54.96
C ASN A 621 7.05 46.53 54.09
N LEU A 622 6.37 46.76 52.96
CA LEU A 622 6.59 47.95 52.12
C LEU A 622 6.45 49.24 52.93
N ARG A 623 5.37 49.38 53.71
CA ARG A 623 5.17 50.55 54.57
C ARG A 623 6.36 50.76 55.51
N LYS A 624 6.81 49.72 56.22
CA LYS A 624 7.99 49.78 57.12
C LYS A 624 9.27 50.16 56.38
N ARG A 625 9.43 49.75 55.12
CA ARG A 625 10.58 50.13 54.29
C ARG A 625 10.52 51.60 53.89
N LEU A 626 9.36 52.09 53.48
CA LEU A 626 9.16 53.50 53.11
C LEU A 626 9.33 54.45 54.31
N GLU A 627 8.96 54.02 55.53
CA GLU A 627 9.19 54.80 56.77
C GLU A 627 10.70 54.97 57.07
N LYS A 628 11.57 54.14 56.48
CA LYS A 628 13.02 54.17 56.67
C LYS A 628 13.79 54.87 55.54
N THR A 629 13.13 55.25 54.46
CA THR A 629 13.73 55.89 53.28
C THR A 629 13.07 57.25 53.01
N LYS A 630 13.77 58.16 52.34
CA LYS A 630 13.27 59.53 52.11
C LYS A 630 12.87 59.83 50.67
N ASN A 631 13.67 59.39 49.69
CA ASN A 631 13.51 59.78 48.28
C ASN A 631 13.52 58.55 47.35
N GLY A 632 12.63 57.58 47.56
CA GLY A 632 12.53 56.40 46.68
C GLY A 632 13.80 55.52 46.61
N GLU A 633 14.63 55.58 47.65
CA GLU A 633 15.88 54.83 47.72
C GLU A 633 15.63 53.32 47.64
N SER A 634 16.54 52.60 46.99
CA SER A 634 16.45 51.15 46.88
C SER A 634 16.70 50.47 48.23
N TYR A 635 15.85 49.51 48.58
CA TYR A 635 16.07 48.69 49.77
C TYR A 635 17.06 47.56 49.47
N ALA A 636 18.22 47.57 50.13
CA ALA A 636 19.20 46.50 49.98
C ALA A 636 18.75 45.23 50.72
N LEU A 637 18.59 44.14 49.97
CA LEU A 637 18.33 42.82 50.54
C LEU A 637 19.69 42.19 50.89
N GLY A 638 20.05 42.27 52.17
CA GLY A 638 21.33 41.78 52.73
C GLY A 638 21.56 40.29 52.52
#